data_AF-A0A351FMX9-F1
#
_entry.id   AF-A0A351FMX9-F1
#
_cell.length_a   1.000
_cell.length_b   1.000
_cell.length_c   1.000
_cell.angle_alpha   90.00
_cell.angle_beta   90.00
_cell.angle_gamma   90.00
#
_symmetry.space_group_name_H-M   'P 1'
#
loop_
_entity.id
_entity.type
_entity.pdbx_description
1 polymer ?
#
loop_
_entity_poly.entity_id
_entity_poly.type
_entity_poly.pdbx_seq_one_letter_code
_entity_poly.pdbx_strand_id
1 'polypeptide(L)'
;MNMTHLKRLITTLLILSVFAPVATAQEFQSLFNGKDLSGWDGKKEFWTVKDGAIFGQTTKDKPTKGNTFLVWQGGDVGDFVFKTKVRFAGNNSGVQYRSELVGKPEDFVVKGYQADLHPKPEYFGMLYAEKWRGIVAQRFQRVEVGANGKPKVVGEVGDKNQKLVPTEWNELTIVAVGNRQVHQVNGVTTMDLTDNHPEAKRKGILALQLHAGAPMTVEFKDVQLAKLKGKAAKDALNAVTEKPGNKATPVSRIKAAPGFQVELLYSVPADQHGSWVNLCSDDQGRLLVSDQFGGLYRIQPPAKGATLKRQDIHPVPAKVRGVNGMVWAFGALYVGVNDYEQKIPSGLYRITDGDGDGELEKVEMLHNVRSRSDHGVHAVVPSPDGKSLFLITGNNTTPPKLEATSPVRQVWGEDHLLPSMPDGRGHNRGVLAPGGIIYRVDPEGTKFEAYASGFRNIFDAAFNRDGELFTFDADMEYDFNTPWYRPTRICLVTSGAEFGWRNGAGKRPPFYADNLPGVLDIGPGSPTGVTFGYGAKFPAKYQNALYALDWSWGKLYAVHLKPEGSGYTATKEEFVTGAPLPITDAIVHPQDGAMYFTIGGRRAQSGLYRVTYVGDESTALVEDEVEQNPSRATRHALEAFHGHQNPQAIQVAWPQLSNPDRWIRFAARTAIEHQPVETWADKALTESDPSKQVEALLALARVTGVCPQHRTDATPAVD
;
A
#
# COMPACT_ATOMS: atom_id res chain seq x y z
N MET A 1 -10.38 66.58 3.73
CA MET A 1 -11.51 67.48 3.40
C MET A 1 -12.27 66.84 2.23
N ASN A 2 -13.50 66.36 2.50
CA ASN A 2 -14.68 66.14 1.64
C ASN A 2 -14.54 65.45 0.26
N MET A 3 -15.24 64.32 0.00
CA MET A 3 -16.66 64.21 -0.46
C MET A 3 -16.88 64.98 -1.79
N THR A 4 -17.45 64.49 -2.91
CA THR A 4 -18.50 63.47 -3.13
C THR A 4 -18.93 63.43 -4.62
N HIS A 5 -19.60 62.33 -5.02
CA HIS A 5 -20.63 62.15 -6.09
C HIS A 5 -20.23 62.05 -7.57
N LEU A 6 -20.94 61.37 -8.50
CA LEU A 6 -21.93 60.26 -8.59
C LEU A 6 -22.48 60.30 -10.06
N LYS A 7 -22.99 59.15 -10.57
CA LYS A 7 -23.96 58.92 -11.69
C LYS A 7 -23.31 58.54 -13.04
N ARG A 8 -23.74 57.54 -13.84
CA ARG A 8 -25.04 56.86 -14.14
C ARG A 8 -24.76 55.39 -14.60
N LEU A 9 -25.48 54.31 -14.21
CA LEU A 9 -26.82 53.78 -14.60
C LEU A 9 -26.95 53.48 -16.12
N ILE A 10 -27.15 52.25 -16.66
CA ILE A 10 -28.37 51.37 -16.69
C ILE A 10 -27.97 50.04 -17.43
N THR A 11 -28.06 48.85 -16.81
CA THR A 11 -29.10 47.79 -16.92
C THR A 11 -28.95 46.79 -18.09
N THR A 12 -28.72 45.50 -17.80
CA THR A 12 -29.54 44.34 -18.27
C THR A 12 -29.26 43.10 -17.41
N LEU A 13 -30.36 42.47 -17.03
CA LEU A 13 -30.58 41.31 -16.17
C LEU A 13 -30.01 40.01 -16.78
N LEU A 14 -29.34 39.16 -15.99
CA LEU A 14 -29.50 37.71 -16.14
C LEU A 14 -29.45 37.04 -14.75
N ILE A 15 -30.60 36.47 -14.40
CA ILE A 15 -30.84 35.63 -13.24
C ILE A 15 -30.06 34.33 -13.46
N LEU A 16 -29.06 34.03 -12.63
CA LEU A 16 -28.60 32.66 -12.41
C LEU A 16 -28.60 32.36 -10.90
N SER A 17 -29.66 31.68 -10.50
CA SER A 17 -29.85 31.06 -9.20
C SER A 17 -28.72 30.05 -8.98
N VAL A 18 -27.77 30.37 -8.09
CA VAL A 18 -26.75 29.44 -7.62
C VAL A 18 -27.42 28.43 -6.69
N PHE A 19 -27.89 27.31 -7.24
CA PHE A 19 -28.11 26.10 -6.46
C PHE A 19 -26.73 25.45 -6.23
N ALA A 20 -26.06 25.87 -5.16
CA ALA A 20 -25.06 25.01 -4.54
C ALA A 20 -25.80 23.79 -3.98
N PRO A 21 -25.32 22.55 -4.17
CA PRO A 21 -25.83 21.43 -3.39
C PRO A 21 -25.30 21.63 -1.98
N VAL A 22 -26.08 22.33 -1.14
CA VAL A 22 -25.95 22.23 0.30
C VAL A 22 -26.14 20.75 0.60
N ALA A 23 -25.06 20.08 1.02
CA ALA A 23 -25.18 18.79 1.67
C ALA A 23 -26.22 18.97 2.78
N THR A 24 -27.41 18.39 2.62
CA THR A 24 -28.50 18.55 3.57
C THR A 24 -28.00 17.98 4.89
N ALA A 25 -27.65 18.84 5.83
CA ALA A 25 -27.38 18.44 7.20
C ALA A 25 -28.61 17.66 7.67
N GLN A 26 -28.39 16.45 8.17
CA GLN A 26 -29.45 15.62 8.71
C GLN A 26 -30.19 16.44 9.80
N GLU A 27 -31.46 16.81 9.58
CA GLU A 27 -32.22 17.58 10.57
C GLU A 27 -32.51 16.72 11.81
N PHE A 28 -31.96 17.13 12.96
CA PHE A 28 -32.20 16.50 14.25
C PHE A 28 -33.29 17.25 15.02
N GLN A 29 -34.30 16.52 15.49
CA GLN A 29 -35.28 17.01 16.44
C GLN A 29 -34.74 16.82 17.86
N SER A 30 -34.75 17.88 18.69
CA SER A 30 -34.55 17.72 20.13
C SER A 30 -35.78 17.06 20.76
N LEU A 31 -35.58 15.98 21.51
CA LEU A 31 -36.63 15.27 22.24
C LEU A 31 -36.80 15.76 23.68
N PHE A 32 -35.87 16.58 24.17
CA PHE A 32 -35.90 17.13 25.52
C PHE A 32 -35.79 18.65 25.48
N ASN A 33 -36.60 19.33 26.29
CA ASN A 33 -36.70 20.79 26.30
C ASN A 33 -35.72 21.47 27.28
N GLY A 34 -34.97 20.70 28.07
CA GLY A 34 -34.01 21.20 29.06
C GLY A 34 -34.64 21.73 30.35
N LYS A 35 -35.96 21.71 30.50
CA LYS A 35 -36.70 22.35 31.60
C LYS A 35 -37.54 21.36 32.41
N ASP A 36 -38.30 20.51 31.75
CA ASP A 36 -39.22 19.56 32.37
C ASP A 36 -39.39 18.31 31.50
N LEU A 37 -40.14 17.32 32.01
CA LEU A 37 -40.36 16.04 31.31
C LEU A 37 -41.52 16.10 30.29
N SER A 38 -41.90 17.28 29.79
CA SER A 38 -42.93 17.37 28.76
C SER A 38 -42.54 16.55 27.53
N GLY A 39 -43.46 15.70 27.06
CA GLY A 39 -43.21 14.74 25.98
C GLY A 39 -42.61 13.41 26.44
N TRP A 40 -42.46 13.19 27.75
CA TRP A 40 -42.02 11.94 28.37
C TRP A 40 -43.02 11.49 29.43
N ASP A 41 -43.17 10.18 29.58
CA ASP A 41 -44.00 9.58 30.63
C ASP A 41 -43.25 8.46 31.35
N GLY A 42 -43.46 8.36 32.66
CA GLY A 42 -42.72 7.47 33.53
C GLY A 42 -43.08 7.69 35.00
N LYS A 43 -42.47 6.87 35.87
CA LYS A 43 -42.66 6.94 37.31
C LYS A 43 -42.02 8.20 37.90
N LYS A 44 -42.85 9.20 38.23
CA LYS A 44 -42.44 10.54 38.69
C LYS A 44 -41.60 10.52 39.96
N GLU A 45 -41.70 9.47 40.77
CA GLU A 45 -40.88 9.28 41.96
C GLU A 45 -39.40 9.01 41.65
N PHE A 46 -39.07 8.59 40.42
CA PHE A 46 -37.72 8.23 40.00
C PHE A 46 -37.12 9.22 38.99
N TRP A 47 -37.95 9.98 38.28
CA TRP A 47 -37.52 10.86 37.19
C TRP A 47 -37.80 12.32 37.48
N THR A 48 -36.78 13.15 37.33
CA THR A 48 -36.84 14.61 37.50
C THR A 48 -35.96 15.28 36.44
N VAL A 49 -35.90 16.61 36.46
CA VAL A 49 -34.91 17.38 35.67
C VAL A 49 -33.96 18.06 36.64
N LYS A 50 -32.65 17.91 36.40
CA LYS A 50 -31.59 18.55 37.18
C LYS A 50 -30.53 19.11 36.24
N ASP A 51 -30.15 20.37 36.44
CA ASP A 51 -29.07 21.04 35.68
C ASP A 51 -29.23 20.94 34.16
N GLY A 52 -30.47 21.02 33.66
CA GLY A 52 -30.78 20.92 32.24
C GLY A 52 -30.63 19.50 31.65
N ALA A 53 -30.62 18.46 32.49
CA ALA A 53 -30.60 17.05 32.10
C ALA A 53 -31.80 16.29 32.70
N ILE A 54 -32.28 15.27 31.98
CA ILE A 54 -33.19 14.27 32.54
C ILE A 54 -32.41 13.47 33.58
N PHE A 55 -32.86 13.50 34.83
CA PHE A 55 -32.21 12.85 35.97
C PHE A 55 -33.07 11.70 36.50
N GLY A 56 -32.52 10.48 36.46
CA GLY A 56 -33.11 9.28 37.03
C GLY A 56 -32.35 8.83 38.27
N GLN A 57 -33.05 8.43 39.34
CA GLN A 57 -32.40 7.97 40.56
C GLN A 57 -33.18 6.88 41.29
N THR A 58 -32.44 5.88 41.80
CA THR A 58 -32.90 4.97 42.87
C THR A 58 -32.03 5.16 44.11
N THR A 59 -32.63 4.97 45.28
CA THR A 59 -31.92 5.03 46.56
C THR A 59 -32.19 3.75 47.35
N LYS A 60 -31.46 3.53 48.45
CA LYS A 60 -31.71 2.39 49.34
C LYS A 60 -33.15 2.40 49.89
N ASP A 61 -33.66 3.60 50.21
CA ASP A 61 -34.99 3.78 50.78
C ASP A 61 -36.10 3.83 49.70
N LYS A 62 -35.73 4.10 48.44
CA LYS A 62 -36.63 4.12 47.28
C LYS A 62 -36.06 3.28 46.14
N PRO A 63 -36.03 1.95 46.28
CA PRO A 63 -35.66 1.06 45.18
C PRO A 63 -36.82 0.92 44.20
N THR A 64 -36.52 0.68 42.92
CA THR A 64 -37.53 0.16 41.98
C THR A 64 -37.66 -1.36 42.10
N LYS A 65 -38.88 -1.88 41.99
CA LYS A 65 -39.17 -3.35 42.08
C LYS A 65 -38.77 -4.13 40.84
N GLY A 66 -38.42 -3.43 39.76
CA GLY A 66 -37.97 -3.97 38.47
C GLY A 66 -37.45 -2.82 37.60
N ASN A 67 -36.81 -3.14 36.47
CA ASN A 67 -36.35 -2.11 35.54
C ASN A 67 -37.54 -1.24 35.11
N THR A 68 -37.40 0.07 35.26
CA THR A 68 -38.43 1.05 34.90
C THR A 68 -37.87 2.02 33.89
N PHE A 69 -38.74 2.59 33.06
CA PHE A 69 -38.33 3.31 31.88
C PHE A 69 -39.10 4.63 31.75
N LEU A 70 -38.40 5.66 31.27
CA LEU A 70 -39.01 6.93 30.87
C LEU A 70 -39.25 6.89 29.36
N VAL A 71 -40.53 6.84 28.95
CA VAL A 71 -40.95 6.59 27.57
C VAL A 71 -41.24 7.89 26.85
N TRP A 72 -40.64 8.08 25.68
CA TRP A 72 -40.92 9.25 24.85
C TRP A 72 -42.30 9.13 24.19
N GLN A 73 -43.10 10.20 24.29
CA GLN A 73 -44.50 10.23 23.85
C GLN A 73 -44.68 10.72 22.41
N GLY A 74 -43.59 11.02 21.69
CA GLY A 74 -43.66 11.47 20.28
C GLY A 74 -43.81 10.34 19.25
N GLY A 75 -44.14 9.14 19.71
CA GLY A 75 -44.50 7.98 18.89
C GLY A 75 -43.33 7.07 18.53
N ASP A 76 -43.57 6.20 17.55
CA ASP A 76 -42.61 5.17 17.18
C ASP A 76 -41.39 5.70 16.41
N VAL A 77 -40.27 4.99 16.58
CA VAL A 77 -39.05 5.10 15.78
C VAL A 77 -38.90 3.87 14.88
N GLY A 78 -38.68 4.11 13.59
CA GLY A 78 -38.42 3.09 12.56
C GLY A 78 -36.94 3.07 12.18
N ASP A 79 -36.60 3.61 11.01
CA ASP A 79 -35.23 3.94 10.64
C ASP A 79 -34.85 5.31 11.22
N PHE A 80 -33.73 5.41 11.94
CA PHE A 80 -33.34 6.65 12.62
C PHE A 80 -31.84 6.72 12.97
N VAL A 81 -31.38 7.94 13.24
CA VAL A 81 -30.21 8.23 14.07
C VAL A 81 -30.68 8.87 15.37
N PHE A 82 -30.26 8.32 16.51
CA PHE A 82 -30.50 8.89 17.83
C PHE A 82 -29.16 9.27 18.46
N LYS A 83 -29.11 10.43 19.12
CA LYS A 83 -27.94 10.92 19.84
C LYS A 83 -28.33 11.41 21.23
N THR A 84 -27.49 11.15 22.23
CA THR A 84 -27.61 11.74 23.56
C THR A 84 -26.27 11.74 24.26
N LYS A 85 -26.05 12.68 25.17
CA LYS A 85 -24.98 12.58 26.18
C LYS A 85 -25.54 11.96 27.44
N VAL A 86 -24.81 10.99 27.98
CA VAL A 86 -25.22 10.20 29.14
C VAL A 86 -24.05 10.00 30.10
N ARG A 87 -24.35 10.06 31.39
CA ARG A 87 -23.46 9.64 32.47
C ARG A 87 -24.27 8.95 33.56
N PHE A 88 -23.66 8.00 34.25
CA PHE A 88 -24.33 7.21 35.28
C PHE A 88 -23.37 6.70 36.35
N ALA A 89 -23.93 6.36 37.51
CA ALA A 89 -23.22 5.78 38.64
C ALA A 89 -24.07 4.69 39.29
N GLY A 90 -23.42 3.68 39.89
CA GLY A 90 -24.08 2.58 40.58
C GLY A 90 -24.32 1.35 39.70
N ASN A 91 -25.29 1.41 38.78
CA ASN A 91 -25.66 0.29 37.92
C ASN A 91 -25.76 0.71 36.44
N ASN A 92 -26.01 -0.23 35.52
CA ASN A 92 -26.16 0.07 34.10
C ASN A 92 -27.41 0.92 33.81
N SER A 93 -27.34 1.65 32.70
CA SER A 93 -28.47 2.35 32.10
C SER A 93 -28.35 2.23 30.59
N GLY A 94 -29.28 2.81 29.84
CA GLY A 94 -29.27 2.72 28.40
C GLY A 94 -30.52 3.29 27.77
N VAL A 95 -30.60 3.09 26.46
CA VAL A 95 -31.71 3.55 25.63
C VAL A 95 -32.34 2.35 24.95
N GLN A 96 -33.61 2.11 25.27
CA GLN A 96 -34.47 1.17 24.56
C GLN A 96 -34.99 1.82 23.28
N TYR A 97 -34.96 1.07 22.19
CA TYR A 97 -35.41 1.53 20.88
C TYR A 97 -36.08 0.40 20.12
N ARG A 98 -36.99 0.75 19.20
CA ARG A 98 -37.83 -0.22 18.47
C ARG A 98 -38.47 -1.25 19.40
N SER A 99 -38.78 -0.84 20.63
CA SER A 99 -39.26 -1.71 21.70
C SER A 99 -40.77 -1.61 21.84
N GLU A 100 -41.35 -2.42 22.70
CA GLU A 100 -42.78 -2.37 23.02
C GLU A 100 -42.99 -2.32 24.54
N LEU A 101 -44.07 -1.65 24.98
CA LEU A 101 -44.56 -1.73 26.35
C LEU A 101 -45.18 -3.11 26.60
N VAL A 102 -44.92 -3.69 27.76
CA VAL A 102 -45.47 -4.99 28.16
C VAL A 102 -46.03 -4.93 29.57
N GLY A 103 -47.10 -5.70 29.82
CA GLY A 103 -47.83 -5.64 31.09
C GLY A 103 -48.76 -4.42 31.14
N LYS A 104 -48.98 -3.87 32.34
CA LYS A 104 -49.81 -2.68 32.50
C LYS A 104 -49.02 -1.43 32.07
N PRO A 105 -49.57 -0.53 31.26
CA PRO A 105 -48.84 0.66 30.78
C PRO A 105 -48.21 1.49 31.90
N GLU A 106 -48.88 1.63 33.04
CA GLU A 106 -48.42 2.37 34.22
C GLU A 106 -47.21 1.74 34.95
N ASP A 107 -46.86 0.49 34.63
CA ASP A 107 -45.67 -0.15 35.18
C ASP A 107 -44.39 0.29 34.45
N PHE A 108 -44.52 0.86 33.25
CA PHE A 108 -43.43 1.29 32.37
C PHE A 108 -42.37 0.21 32.17
N VAL A 109 -42.82 -1.01 31.83
CA VAL A 109 -41.95 -2.15 31.52
C VAL A 109 -41.90 -2.34 30.01
N VAL A 110 -40.70 -2.55 29.48
CA VAL A 110 -40.47 -2.65 28.03
C VAL A 110 -39.79 -3.95 27.63
N LYS A 111 -39.97 -4.34 26.37
CA LYS A 111 -39.34 -5.50 25.72
C LYS A 111 -38.80 -5.10 24.35
N GLY A 112 -37.52 -5.39 24.09
CA GLY A 112 -36.89 -5.04 22.80
C GLY A 112 -35.41 -4.72 22.90
N TYR A 113 -34.88 -3.96 21.93
CA TYR A 113 -33.46 -3.63 21.83
C TYR A 113 -33.05 -2.48 22.73
N GLN A 114 -31.97 -2.71 23.48
CA GLN A 114 -31.33 -1.74 24.34
C GLN A 114 -29.89 -1.48 23.89
N ALA A 115 -29.56 -0.21 23.68
CA ALA A 115 -28.19 0.26 23.72
C ALA A 115 -27.78 0.38 25.19
N ASP A 116 -27.10 -0.64 25.70
CA ASP A 116 -26.78 -0.78 27.11
C ASP A 116 -25.40 -0.21 27.44
N LEU A 117 -25.34 0.61 28.50
CA LEU A 117 -24.13 1.20 29.03
C LEU A 117 -23.93 0.66 30.45
N HIS A 118 -23.00 -0.28 30.56
CA HIS A 118 -22.71 -0.97 31.80
C HIS A 118 -21.41 -0.46 32.45
N PRO A 119 -21.27 -0.48 33.79
CA PRO A 119 -19.99 -0.20 34.45
C PRO A 119 -18.83 -1.13 34.07
N LYS A 120 -19.13 -2.25 33.40
CA LYS A 120 -18.13 -3.25 32.99
C LYS A 120 -17.68 -2.94 31.57
N PRO A 121 -16.37 -2.76 31.31
CA PRO A 121 -15.86 -2.30 30.01
C PRO A 121 -16.32 -3.13 28.81
N GLU A 122 -16.48 -4.46 28.98
CA GLU A 122 -16.91 -5.40 27.94
C GLU A 122 -18.39 -5.25 27.53
N TYR A 123 -19.18 -4.58 28.36
CA TYR A 123 -20.62 -4.38 28.15
C TYR A 123 -20.98 -2.90 27.91
N PHE A 124 -20.00 -1.99 27.89
CA PHE A 124 -20.27 -0.57 27.67
C PHE A 124 -20.54 -0.28 26.18
N GLY A 125 -21.79 0.05 25.84
CA GLY A 125 -22.22 0.27 24.46
C GLY A 125 -22.57 -1.03 23.74
N MET A 126 -23.03 -2.04 24.49
CA MET A 126 -23.41 -3.35 23.98
C MET A 126 -24.88 -3.36 23.50
N LEU A 127 -25.27 -4.43 22.82
CA LEU A 127 -26.67 -4.68 22.50
C LEU A 127 -27.26 -5.73 23.44
N TYR A 128 -28.21 -5.30 24.25
CA TYR A 128 -29.02 -6.17 25.10
C TYR A 128 -30.47 -6.19 24.61
N ALA A 129 -31.09 -7.36 24.57
CA ALA A 129 -32.47 -7.55 24.15
C ALA A 129 -33.35 -7.80 25.40
N GLU A 130 -33.83 -6.72 26.00
CA GLU A 130 -34.58 -6.70 27.26
C GLU A 130 -35.85 -7.54 27.17
N LYS A 131 -36.05 -8.42 28.16
CA LYS A 131 -37.13 -9.43 28.22
C LYS A 131 -37.31 -10.24 26.92
N TRP A 132 -36.23 -10.46 26.18
CA TRP A 132 -36.26 -11.17 24.91
C TRP A 132 -35.06 -12.10 24.72
N ARG A 133 -33.94 -11.64 24.15
CA ARG A 133 -32.78 -12.51 23.80
C ARG A 133 -31.57 -12.36 24.73
N GLY A 134 -31.61 -11.46 25.71
CA GLY A 134 -30.47 -11.19 26.58
C GLY A 134 -29.32 -10.51 25.81
N ILE A 135 -28.06 -10.85 26.10
CA ILE A 135 -26.91 -10.28 25.41
C ILE A 135 -26.89 -10.77 23.95
N VAL A 136 -27.07 -9.85 23.01
CA VAL A 136 -26.99 -10.14 21.57
C VAL A 136 -25.58 -9.90 21.05
N ALA A 137 -24.93 -8.82 21.47
CA ALA A 137 -23.57 -8.48 21.09
C ALA A 137 -22.88 -7.74 22.23
N GLN A 138 -21.69 -8.18 22.63
CA GLN A 138 -20.82 -7.46 23.56
C GLN A 138 -20.12 -6.30 22.84
N ARG A 139 -19.43 -5.44 23.60
CA ARG A 139 -18.63 -4.36 23.04
C ARG A 139 -17.58 -4.92 22.06
N PHE A 140 -17.38 -4.21 20.95
CA PHE A 140 -16.48 -4.53 19.83
C PHE A 140 -16.84 -5.76 19.01
N GLN A 141 -18.07 -6.27 19.12
CA GLN A 141 -18.53 -7.38 18.29
C GLN A 141 -19.36 -6.90 17.09
N ARG A 142 -19.11 -7.53 15.94
CA ARG A 142 -20.05 -7.60 14.82
C ARG A 142 -20.79 -8.93 14.89
N VAL A 143 -22.12 -8.87 14.89
CA VAL A 143 -22.98 -10.03 15.11
C VAL A 143 -24.02 -10.15 14.00
N GLU A 144 -24.30 -11.38 13.61
CA GLU A 144 -25.45 -11.73 12.79
C GLU A 144 -26.42 -12.63 13.57
N VAL A 145 -27.71 -12.34 13.46
CA VAL A 145 -28.78 -13.21 13.96
C VAL A 145 -29.53 -13.75 12.74
N GLY A 146 -29.46 -15.06 12.54
CA GLY A 146 -30.14 -15.76 11.46
C GLY A 146 -31.54 -16.26 11.86
N ALA A 147 -32.14 -17.07 11.00
CA ALA A 147 -33.49 -17.63 11.22
C ALA A 147 -33.62 -18.50 12.49
N ASN A 148 -32.52 -19.01 13.05
CA ASN A 148 -32.51 -19.80 14.29
C ASN A 148 -32.58 -18.92 15.57
N GLY A 149 -32.56 -17.59 15.43
CA GLY A 149 -32.66 -16.64 16.54
C GLY A 149 -31.43 -16.56 17.44
N LYS A 150 -30.35 -17.30 17.14
CA LYS A 150 -29.12 -17.32 17.93
C LYS A 150 -28.12 -16.28 17.40
N PRO A 151 -27.59 -15.40 18.26
CA PRO A 151 -26.52 -14.48 17.87
C PRO A 151 -25.23 -15.23 17.52
N LYS A 152 -24.61 -14.86 16.39
CA LYS A 152 -23.30 -15.36 15.96
C LYS A 152 -22.34 -14.18 15.75
N VAL A 153 -21.20 -14.20 16.43
CA VAL A 153 -20.12 -13.24 16.17
C VAL A 153 -19.50 -13.55 14.80
N VAL A 154 -19.48 -12.55 13.92
CA VAL A 154 -18.95 -12.65 12.54
C VAL A 154 -17.77 -11.71 12.28
N GLY A 155 -17.40 -10.89 13.27
CA GLY A 155 -16.24 -10.03 13.19
C GLY A 155 -16.09 -9.10 14.39
N GLU A 156 -15.11 -8.21 14.31
CA GLU A 156 -14.84 -7.19 15.33
C GLU A 156 -15.06 -5.77 14.78
N VAL A 157 -15.39 -4.84 15.67
CA VAL A 157 -15.54 -3.40 15.40
C VAL A 157 -14.85 -2.55 16.48
N GLY A 158 -14.71 -1.25 16.24
CA GLY A 158 -14.25 -0.28 17.24
C GLY A 158 -12.73 -0.19 17.43
N ASP A 159 -12.33 0.48 18.52
CA ASP A 159 -10.94 0.69 18.93
C ASP A 159 -10.72 0.13 20.34
N LYS A 160 -9.91 -0.93 20.44
CA LYS A 160 -9.62 -1.64 21.70
C LYS A 160 -8.92 -0.74 22.74
N ASN A 161 -8.36 0.39 22.33
CA ASN A 161 -7.71 1.35 23.23
C ASN A 161 -8.67 2.40 23.81
N GLN A 162 -9.94 2.42 23.39
CA GLN A 162 -10.89 3.43 23.83
C GLN A 162 -11.21 3.30 25.33
N LYS A 163 -10.86 4.35 26.08
CA LYS A 163 -11.23 4.52 27.50
C LYS A 163 -12.61 5.15 27.63
N LEU A 164 -13.48 4.55 28.44
CA LEU A 164 -14.82 5.04 28.74
C LEU A 164 -14.99 5.09 30.25
N VAL A 165 -15.54 6.19 30.76
CA VAL A 165 -15.76 6.42 32.18
C VAL A 165 -17.26 6.65 32.40
N PRO A 166 -17.99 5.74 33.09
CA PRO A 166 -19.44 5.84 33.27
C PRO A 166 -19.92 7.16 33.88
N THR A 167 -19.15 7.70 34.81
CA THR A 167 -19.48 8.93 35.57
C THR A 167 -19.18 10.22 34.79
N GLU A 168 -18.54 10.12 33.62
CA GLU A 168 -18.30 11.24 32.71
C GLU A 168 -19.35 11.28 31.60
N TRP A 169 -19.49 12.43 30.94
CA TRP A 169 -20.40 12.56 29.79
C TRP A 169 -19.88 11.76 28.60
N ASN A 170 -20.64 10.74 28.19
CA ASN A 170 -20.38 9.95 27.01
C ASN A 170 -21.47 10.24 25.97
N GLU A 171 -21.09 10.52 24.72
CA GLU A 171 -22.05 10.63 23.62
C GLU A 171 -22.41 9.22 23.11
N LEU A 172 -23.66 8.83 23.28
CA LEU A 172 -24.24 7.62 22.70
C LEU A 172 -24.92 7.97 21.37
N THR A 173 -24.52 7.29 20.30
CA THR A 173 -25.19 7.33 19.01
C THR A 173 -25.76 5.95 18.65
N ILE A 174 -27.02 5.90 18.25
CA ILE A 174 -27.70 4.69 17.78
C ILE A 174 -28.15 4.93 16.34
N VAL A 175 -27.67 4.12 15.41
CA VAL A 175 -28.12 4.10 14.02
C VAL A 175 -28.85 2.79 13.78
N ALA A 176 -30.15 2.87 13.48
CA ALA A 176 -30.96 1.69 13.20
C ALA A 176 -31.63 1.87 11.84
N VAL A 177 -31.32 0.99 10.88
CA VAL A 177 -31.81 1.07 9.50
C VAL A 177 -32.13 -0.32 8.99
N GLY A 178 -33.39 -0.55 8.63
CA GLY A 178 -33.87 -1.87 8.23
C GLY A 178 -33.53 -2.94 9.27
N ASN A 179 -32.84 -3.98 8.84
CA ASN A 179 -32.37 -5.08 9.68
C ASN A 179 -31.02 -4.83 10.39
N ARG A 180 -30.37 -3.69 10.18
CA ARG A 180 -29.06 -3.40 10.76
C ARG A 180 -29.14 -2.35 11.87
N GLN A 181 -28.36 -2.54 12.94
CA GLN A 181 -28.30 -1.65 14.10
C GLN A 181 -26.83 -1.47 14.50
N VAL A 182 -26.41 -0.23 14.69
CA VAL A 182 -25.05 0.14 15.07
C VAL A 182 -25.08 1.06 16.28
N HIS A 183 -24.28 0.77 17.29
CA HIS A 183 -24.05 1.66 18.43
C HIS A 183 -22.67 2.27 18.33
N GLN A 184 -22.56 3.55 18.66
CA GLN A 184 -21.29 4.22 18.87
C GLN A 184 -21.29 4.92 20.22
N VAL A 185 -20.14 4.89 20.89
CA VAL A 185 -19.88 5.70 22.08
C VAL A 185 -18.70 6.60 21.79
N ASN A 186 -18.86 7.91 21.99
CA ASN A 186 -17.85 8.93 21.68
C ASN A 186 -17.27 8.79 20.25
N GLY A 187 -18.15 8.52 19.28
CA GLY A 187 -17.80 8.37 17.85
C GLY A 187 -17.16 7.04 17.44
N VAL A 188 -16.90 6.13 18.39
CA VAL A 188 -16.33 4.79 18.11
C VAL A 188 -17.44 3.76 18.08
N THR A 189 -17.52 2.94 17.02
CA THR A 189 -18.48 1.85 16.92
C THR A 189 -18.21 0.77 17.98
N THR A 190 -19.16 0.57 18.88
CA THR A 190 -19.08 -0.41 19.97
C THR A 190 -19.84 -1.69 19.66
N MET A 191 -20.79 -1.67 18.71
CA MET A 191 -21.59 -2.84 18.33
C MET A 191 -22.15 -2.66 16.91
N ASP A 192 -22.13 -3.72 16.10
CA ASP A 192 -22.74 -3.77 14.75
C ASP A 192 -23.52 -5.08 14.57
N LEU A 193 -24.85 -4.99 14.60
CA LEU A 193 -25.76 -6.12 14.45
C LEU A 193 -26.44 -6.08 13.09
N THR A 194 -26.45 -7.21 12.39
CA THR A 194 -27.44 -7.51 11.34
C THR A 194 -28.40 -8.61 11.82
N ASP A 195 -29.68 -8.28 12.01
CA ASP A 195 -30.68 -9.24 12.47
C ASP A 195 -31.67 -9.62 11.35
N ASN A 196 -31.42 -10.78 10.76
CA ASN A 196 -32.23 -11.36 9.70
C ASN A 196 -33.39 -12.23 10.22
N HIS A 197 -33.58 -12.33 11.53
CA HIS A 197 -34.66 -13.13 12.10
C HIS A 197 -36.05 -12.55 11.75
N PRO A 198 -37.08 -13.38 11.49
CA PRO A 198 -38.42 -12.90 11.16
C PRO A 198 -39.06 -12.00 12.24
N GLU A 199 -38.81 -12.27 13.52
CA GLU A 199 -39.32 -11.47 14.65
C GLU A 199 -38.52 -10.20 14.95
N ALA A 200 -37.51 -9.89 14.14
CA ALA A 200 -36.62 -8.78 14.44
C ALA A 200 -37.36 -7.44 14.38
N LYS A 201 -37.37 -6.71 15.50
CA LYS A 201 -38.14 -5.46 15.63
C LYS A 201 -37.57 -4.37 14.70
N ARG A 202 -38.42 -3.81 13.85
CA ARG A 202 -38.08 -2.73 12.88
C ARG A 202 -38.63 -1.36 13.27
N LYS A 203 -39.60 -1.35 14.17
CA LYS A 203 -40.33 -0.16 14.60
C LYS A 203 -40.81 -0.36 16.04
N GLY A 204 -40.91 0.71 16.81
CA GLY A 204 -41.48 0.70 18.17
C GLY A 204 -41.07 1.93 18.95
N ILE A 205 -41.26 1.89 20.27
CA ILE A 205 -41.02 3.04 21.16
C ILE A 205 -39.52 3.29 21.40
N LEU A 206 -39.25 4.48 21.93
CA LEU A 206 -37.97 4.91 22.48
C LEU A 206 -38.12 5.18 23.99
N ALA A 207 -37.23 4.64 24.83
CA ALA A 207 -37.31 4.84 26.27
C ALA A 207 -35.94 4.84 26.97
N LEU A 208 -35.80 5.57 28.07
CA LEU A 208 -34.57 5.66 28.87
C LEU A 208 -34.67 4.75 30.10
N GLN A 209 -33.62 4.00 30.41
CA GLN A 209 -33.66 3.01 31.49
C GLN A 209 -33.23 3.57 32.85
N LEU A 210 -33.94 3.14 33.90
CA LEU A 210 -33.43 3.08 35.27
C LEU A 210 -33.50 1.63 35.78
N HIS A 211 -32.35 1.06 36.11
CA HIS A 211 -32.21 -0.35 36.46
C HIS A 211 -32.61 -0.64 37.92
N ALA A 212 -33.11 -1.84 38.19
CA ALA A 212 -33.37 -2.31 39.54
C ALA A 212 -32.10 -2.72 40.30
N GLY A 213 -32.17 -2.82 41.63
CA GLY A 213 -31.05 -3.27 42.45
C GLY A 213 -30.35 -2.14 43.20
N ALA A 214 -29.02 -2.14 43.19
CA ALA A 214 -28.22 -1.17 43.94
C ALA A 214 -28.58 0.28 43.56
N PRO A 215 -28.48 1.24 44.51
CA PRO A 215 -28.74 2.65 44.24
C PRO A 215 -27.96 3.14 43.03
N MET A 216 -28.63 3.84 42.13
CA MET A 216 -28.02 4.37 40.92
C MET A 216 -28.53 5.76 40.58
N THR A 217 -27.73 6.48 39.80
CA THR A 217 -28.12 7.73 39.16
C THR A 217 -27.79 7.68 37.68
N VAL A 218 -28.62 8.27 36.84
CA VAL A 218 -28.34 8.49 35.42
C VAL A 218 -28.79 9.89 35.01
N GLU A 219 -28.00 10.50 34.14
CA GLU A 219 -28.32 11.78 33.52
C GLU A 219 -28.28 11.65 32.00
N PHE A 220 -29.31 12.16 31.32
CA PHE A 220 -29.36 12.29 29.86
C PHE A 220 -29.54 13.76 29.47
N LYS A 221 -28.74 14.24 28.53
CA LYS A 221 -28.90 15.56 27.90
C LYS A 221 -28.64 15.49 26.41
N ASP A 222 -28.92 16.59 25.71
CA ASP A 222 -28.77 16.69 24.25
C ASP A 222 -29.48 15.51 23.53
N VAL A 223 -30.69 15.17 23.98
CA VAL A 223 -31.46 14.01 23.47
C VAL A 223 -32.05 14.38 22.11
N GLN A 224 -31.52 13.79 21.05
CA GLN A 224 -31.81 14.16 19.67
C GLN A 224 -32.17 12.95 18.81
N LEU A 225 -33.10 13.15 17.88
CA LEU A 225 -33.56 12.11 16.96
C LEU A 225 -33.70 12.67 15.53
N ALA A 226 -33.15 11.95 14.57
CA ALA A 226 -33.39 12.15 13.15
C ALA A 226 -34.05 10.89 12.57
N LYS A 227 -35.29 10.99 12.10
CA LYS A 227 -35.97 9.89 11.39
C LYS A 227 -35.45 9.81 9.95
N LEU A 228 -35.18 8.60 9.48
CA LEU A 228 -34.54 8.35 8.18
C LEU A 228 -35.50 7.71 7.19
N LYS A 229 -35.30 8.00 5.90
CA LYS A 229 -35.98 7.34 4.76
C LYS A 229 -35.05 7.26 3.55
N GLY A 230 -35.24 6.22 2.72
CA GLY A 230 -34.61 6.11 1.40
C GLY A 230 -33.08 6.26 1.43
N LYS A 231 -32.56 7.22 0.67
CA LYS A 231 -31.11 7.48 0.54
C LYS A 231 -30.47 7.87 1.88
N ALA A 232 -31.10 8.75 2.67
CA ALA A 232 -30.57 9.20 3.96
C ALA A 232 -30.37 8.03 4.94
N ALA A 233 -31.22 7.00 4.89
CA ALA A 233 -31.06 5.80 5.70
C ALA A 233 -29.81 5.00 5.31
N LYS A 234 -29.56 4.83 4.01
CA LYS A 234 -28.36 4.16 3.51
C LYS A 234 -27.10 4.96 3.83
N ASP A 235 -27.13 6.26 3.63
CA ASP A 235 -25.98 7.15 3.87
C ASP A 235 -25.59 7.16 5.37
N ALA A 236 -26.58 7.24 6.27
CA ALA A 236 -26.34 7.17 7.72
C ALA A 236 -25.74 5.83 8.16
N LEU A 237 -26.23 4.71 7.60
CA LEU A 237 -25.69 3.39 7.90
C LEU A 237 -24.26 3.22 7.35
N ASN A 238 -23.99 3.68 6.14
CA ASN A 238 -22.65 3.64 5.54
C ASN A 238 -21.65 4.45 6.39
N ALA A 239 -22.04 5.65 6.83
CA ALA A 239 -21.18 6.52 7.63
C ALA A 239 -20.70 5.90 8.95
N VAL A 240 -21.43 4.94 9.53
CA VAL A 240 -21.07 4.29 10.80
C VAL A 240 -20.61 2.84 10.67
N THR A 241 -20.77 2.24 9.48
CA THR A 241 -20.29 0.89 9.16
C THR A 241 -18.98 0.89 8.38
N GLU A 242 -18.60 2.02 7.77
CA GLU A 242 -17.23 2.28 7.32
C GLU A 242 -16.29 2.28 8.53
N LYS A 243 -15.31 1.37 8.56
CA LYS A 243 -14.29 1.35 9.62
C LYS A 243 -13.56 2.70 9.65
N PRO A 244 -13.43 3.36 10.82
CA PRO A 244 -12.38 4.36 11.01
C PRO A 244 -11.04 3.64 10.81
N GLY A 245 -10.41 3.84 9.64
CA GLY A 245 -9.22 3.11 9.21
C GLY A 245 -9.21 2.70 7.74
N ASN A 246 -10.37 2.60 7.08
CA ASN A 246 -10.49 2.22 5.65
C ASN A 246 -10.37 3.42 4.68
N LYS A 247 -9.69 4.51 5.08
CA LYS A 247 -9.50 5.68 4.22
C LYS A 247 -8.03 5.86 3.92
N ALA A 248 -7.69 5.82 2.63
CA ALA A 248 -6.37 6.12 2.15
C ALA A 248 -5.95 7.54 2.55
N THR A 249 -4.65 7.83 2.49
CA THR A 249 -4.10 9.16 2.80
C THR A 249 -4.87 10.25 2.04
N PRO A 250 -5.55 11.18 2.74
CA PRO A 250 -6.33 12.20 2.06
C PRO A 250 -5.40 13.13 1.28
N VAL A 251 -5.86 13.59 0.11
CA VAL A 251 -5.09 14.51 -0.77
C VAL A 251 -4.61 15.76 -0.04
N SER A 252 -5.33 16.24 0.99
CA SER A 252 -4.91 17.37 1.82
C SER A 252 -3.62 17.14 2.61
N ARG A 253 -3.12 15.89 2.70
CA ARG A 253 -1.84 15.52 3.29
C ARG A 253 -0.78 15.15 2.25
N ILE A 254 -1.10 15.31 0.97
CA ILE A 254 -0.20 14.99 -0.14
C ILE A 254 0.20 16.32 -0.80
N LYS A 255 1.50 16.49 -0.99
CA LYS A 255 2.07 17.59 -1.75
C LYS A 255 2.65 17.04 -3.04
N ALA A 256 2.34 17.68 -4.16
CA ALA A 256 2.94 17.40 -5.45
C ALA A 256 3.86 18.55 -5.89
N ALA A 257 4.70 18.29 -6.90
CA ALA A 257 5.50 19.29 -7.59
C ALA A 257 4.61 20.43 -8.13
N PRO A 258 5.15 21.66 -8.29
CA PRO A 258 4.39 22.79 -8.82
C PRO A 258 3.72 22.46 -10.16
N GLY A 259 2.45 22.87 -10.32
CA GLY A 259 1.66 22.60 -11.53
C GLY A 259 1.05 21.20 -11.59
N PHE A 260 1.28 20.32 -10.61
CA PHE A 260 0.65 18.99 -10.56
C PHE A 260 -0.51 18.93 -9.57
N GLN A 261 -1.52 18.16 -9.94
CA GLN A 261 -2.70 17.85 -9.12
C GLN A 261 -2.75 16.35 -8.82
N VAL A 262 -3.01 16.01 -7.55
CA VAL A 262 -3.26 14.62 -7.11
C VAL A 262 -4.75 14.44 -6.83
N GLU A 263 -5.33 13.36 -7.34
CA GLU A 263 -6.70 12.91 -7.07
C GLU A 263 -6.64 11.57 -6.34
N LEU A 264 -7.40 11.43 -5.24
CA LEU A 264 -7.67 10.12 -4.64
C LEU A 264 -8.85 9.48 -5.37
N LEU A 265 -8.60 8.39 -6.08
CA LEU A 265 -9.62 7.71 -6.89
C LEU A 265 -10.37 6.66 -6.08
N TYR A 266 -9.68 5.94 -5.19
CA TYR A 266 -10.28 4.88 -4.39
C TYR A 266 -9.54 4.68 -3.07
N SER A 267 -10.29 4.60 -1.96
CA SER A 267 -9.76 4.07 -0.69
C SER A 267 -10.11 2.59 -0.61
N VAL A 268 -9.09 1.74 -0.55
CA VAL A 268 -9.26 0.29 -0.62
C VAL A 268 -9.78 -0.24 0.72
N PRO A 269 -10.94 -0.90 0.76
CA PRO A 269 -11.39 -1.57 1.98
C PRO A 269 -10.55 -2.83 2.22
N ALA A 270 -9.68 -2.79 3.23
CA ALA A 270 -8.71 -3.86 3.48
C ALA A 270 -9.36 -5.23 3.75
N ASP A 271 -10.58 -5.26 4.28
CA ASP A 271 -11.36 -6.47 4.52
C ASP A 271 -11.88 -7.15 3.25
N GLN A 272 -11.76 -6.51 2.09
CA GLN A 272 -12.37 -6.97 0.84
C GLN A 272 -11.37 -7.09 -0.29
N HIS A 273 -10.55 -6.06 -0.47
CA HIS A 273 -9.59 -5.96 -1.58
C HIS A 273 -8.14 -5.98 -1.07
N GLY A 274 -7.93 -6.22 0.22
CA GLY A 274 -6.63 -6.38 0.84
C GLY A 274 -5.75 -5.13 0.80
N SER A 275 -4.44 -5.35 0.60
CA SER A 275 -3.43 -4.29 0.61
C SER A 275 -2.66 -4.33 -0.70
N TRP A 276 -2.92 -3.36 -1.56
CA TRP A 276 -2.39 -3.31 -2.91
C TRP A 276 -0.89 -2.98 -2.92
N VAL A 277 -0.14 -3.67 -3.77
CA VAL A 277 1.33 -3.56 -3.86
C VAL A 277 1.88 -3.33 -5.26
N ASN A 278 1.09 -3.56 -6.31
CA ASN A 278 1.54 -3.37 -7.68
C ASN A 278 0.37 -3.01 -8.61
N LEU A 279 0.64 -2.32 -9.72
CA LEU A 279 -0.32 -2.08 -10.78
C LEU A 279 0.31 -2.06 -12.17
N CYS A 280 -0.42 -2.50 -13.19
CA CYS A 280 -0.07 -2.29 -14.59
C CYS A 280 -1.31 -1.99 -15.44
N SER A 281 -1.11 -1.58 -16.68
CA SER A 281 -2.18 -1.56 -17.69
C SER A 281 -2.27 -2.90 -18.40
N ASP A 282 -3.48 -3.30 -18.79
CA ASP A 282 -3.67 -4.34 -19.80
C ASP A 282 -3.70 -3.75 -21.23
N ASP A 283 -3.87 -4.60 -22.24
CA ASP A 283 -3.94 -4.19 -23.65
C ASP A 283 -5.16 -3.35 -24.02
N GLN A 284 -6.15 -3.24 -23.14
CA GLN A 284 -7.36 -2.44 -23.34
C GLN A 284 -7.28 -1.08 -22.63
N GLY A 285 -6.20 -0.81 -21.89
CA GLY A 285 -6.07 0.39 -21.05
C GLY A 285 -6.92 0.34 -19.79
N ARG A 286 -7.23 -0.86 -19.29
CA ARG A 286 -7.75 -1.05 -17.93
C ARG A 286 -6.55 -1.20 -16.99
N LEU A 287 -6.73 -0.86 -15.72
CA LEU A 287 -5.74 -1.10 -14.69
C LEU A 287 -5.93 -2.50 -14.10
N LEU A 288 -4.83 -3.22 -13.94
CA LEU A 288 -4.73 -4.39 -13.09
C LEU A 288 -3.99 -3.99 -11.81
N VAL A 289 -4.47 -4.44 -10.66
CA VAL A 289 -3.86 -4.20 -9.35
C VAL A 289 -3.75 -5.50 -8.56
N SER A 290 -2.69 -5.67 -7.76
CA SER A 290 -2.50 -6.86 -6.92
C SER A 290 -2.62 -6.56 -5.44
N ASP A 291 -3.40 -7.38 -4.72
CA ASP A 291 -3.31 -7.53 -3.26
C ASP A 291 -2.12 -8.40 -2.86
N GLN A 292 -1.28 -7.91 -1.94
CA GLN A 292 -0.08 -8.58 -1.45
C GLN A 292 -0.34 -10.01 -0.94
N PHE A 293 -1.51 -10.27 -0.36
CA PHE A 293 -1.86 -11.58 0.22
C PHE A 293 -3.06 -12.25 -0.47
N GLY A 294 -3.56 -11.66 -1.54
CA GLY A 294 -4.79 -12.05 -2.22
C GLY A 294 -4.64 -12.03 -3.74
N GLY A 295 -5.76 -11.87 -4.44
CA GLY A 295 -5.83 -11.98 -5.90
C GLY A 295 -5.53 -10.67 -6.63
N LEU A 296 -5.87 -10.68 -7.91
CA LEU A 296 -5.79 -9.52 -8.80
C LEU A 296 -7.18 -8.88 -8.95
N TYR A 297 -7.20 -7.57 -9.21
CA TYR A 297 -8.40 -6.82 -9.53
C TYR A 297 -8.19 -6.00 -10.79
N ARG A 298 -9.26 -5.84 -11.57
CA ARG A 298 -9.34 -5.08 -12.81
C ARG A 298 -10.23 -3.85 -12.59
N ILE A 299 -9.78 -2.71 -13.10
CA ILE A 299 -10.41 -1.41 -12.87
C ILE A 299 -10.40 -0.64 -14.19
N GLN A 300 -11.55 -0.11 -14.59
CA GLN A 300 -11.58 0.91 -15.64
C GLN A 300 -11.13 2.24 -15.04
N PRO A 301 -10.04 2.89 -15.53
CA PRO A 301 -9.69 4.23 -15.08
C PRO A 301 -10.90 5.18 -15.15
N PRO A 302 -11.27 5.85 -14.04
CA PRO A 302 -12.43 6.75 -14.05
C PRO A 302 -12.09 8.02 -14.84
N ALA A 303 -13.10 8.72 -15.37
CA ALA A 303 -12.89 10.03 -15.99
C ALA A 303 -12.24 11.04 -15.02
N LYS A 304 -11.67 12.12 -15.56
CA LYS A 304 -11.11 13.22 -14.74
C LYS A 304 -12.16 13.75 -13.76
N GLY A 305 -11.81 13.89 -12.48
CA GLY A 305 -12.71 14.33 -11.41
C GLY A 305 -13.69 13.26 -10.90
N ALA A 306 -13.75 12.08 -11.49
CA ALA A 306 -14.58 10.97 -11.01
C ALA A 306 -13.77 10.04 -10.07
N THR A 307 -14.47 9.49 -9.08
CA THR A 307 -13.93 8.49 -8.13
C THR A 307 -14.53 7.12 -8.41
N LEU A 308 -13.80 6.07 -8.03
CA LEU A 308 -14.27 4.70 -8.11
C LEU A 308 -15.12 4.34 -6.89
N LYS A 309 -16.04 3.41 -7.09
CA LYS A 309 -16.82 2.74 -6.05
C LYS A 309 -16.41 1.29 -5.99
N ARG A 310 -16.79 0.64 -4.90
CA ARG A 310 -16.53 -0.79 -4.66
C ARG A 310 -16.94 -1.70 -5.82
N GLN A 311 -18.08 -1.42 -6.44
CA GLN A 311 -18.63 -2.20 -7.55
C GLN A 311 -17.84 -2.04 -8.87
N ASP A 312 -16.98 -1.03 -8.96
CA ASP A 312 -16.13 -0.75 -10.13
C ASP A 312 -14.78 -1.50 -10.04
N ILE A 313 -14.58 -2.28 -8.96
CA ILE A 313 -13.39 -3.10 -8.73
C ILE A 313 -13.76 -4.55 -9.04
N HIS A 314 -13.31 -5.05 -10.19
CA HIS A 314 -13.70 -6.35 -10.70
C HIS A 314 -12.62 -7.38 -10.33
N PRO A 315 -12.93 -8.45 -9.57
CA PRO A 315 -11.95 -9.49 -9.28
C PRO A 315 -11.55 -10.22 -10.56
N VAL A 316 -10.26 -10.46 -10.74
CA VAL A 316 -9.74 -11.26 -11.84
C VAL A 316 -9.78 -12.74 -11.44
N PRO A 317 -10.31 -13.66 -12.28
CA PRO A 317 -10.50 -15.07 -11.89
C PRO A 317 -9.23 -15.86 -11.56
N ALA A 318 -8.08 -15.44 -12.09
CA ALA A 318 -6.76 -16.03 -11.96
C ALA A 318 -6.47 -16.51 -10.52
N LYS A 319 -6.13 -17.79 -10.38
CA LYS A 319 -5.77 -18.41 -9.09
C LYS A 319 -4.31 -18.16 -8.77
N VAL A 320 -3.98 -16.89 -8.50
CA VAL A 320 -2.65 -16.40 -8.13
C VAL A 320 -2.72 -15.55 -6.87
N ARG A 321 -1.57 -15.33 -6.21
CA ARG A 321 -1.42 -14.45 -5.05
C ARG A 321 0.00 -13.95 -4.91
N GLY A 322 0.22 -12.91 -4.11
CA GLY A 322 1.58 -12.40 -3.84
C GLY A 322 2.28 -11.88 -5.09
N VAL A 323 1.53 -11.26 -6.00
CA VAL A 323 2.08 -10.67 -7.22
C VAL A 323 2.72 -9.33 -6.86
N ASN A 324 4.04 -9.33 -6.75
CA ASN A 324 4.83 -8.14 -6.42
C ASN A 324 5.19 -7.30 -7.65
N GLY A 325 5.11 -7.88 -8.85
CA GLY A 325 5.36 -7.21 -10.11
C GLY A 325 4.52 -7.79 -11.24
N MET A 326 4.04 -6.94 -12.12
CA MET A 326 3.25 -7.36 -13.28
C MET A 326 3.50 -6.47 -14.49
N VAL A 327 3.48 -7.08 -15.67
CA VAL A 327 3.53 -6.36 -16.93
C VAL A 327 2.73 -7.10 -18.00
N TRP A 328 2.00 -6.34 -18.82
CA TRP A 328 1.39 -6.88 -20.02
C TRP A 328 2.43 -6.90 -21.15
N ALA A 329 2.78 -8.08 -21.63
CA ALA A 329 3.77 -8.26 -22.70
C ALA A 329 3.48 -9.56 -23.46
N PHE A 330 3.91 -9.66 -24.72
CA PHE A 330 3.75 -10.88 -25.53
C PHE A 330 2.31 -11.44 -25.54
N GLY A 331 1.29 -10.56 -25.51
CA GLY A 331 -0.12 -10.95 -25.49
C GLY A 331 -0.60 -11.63 -24.20
N ALA A 332 0.14 -11.50 -23.10
CA ALA A 332 -0.18 -12.11 -21.81
C ALA A 332 0.19 -11.19 -20.65
N LEU A 333 -0.33 -11.50 -19.46
CA LEU A 333 0.12 -10.88 -18.22
C LEU A 333 1.25 -11.71 -17.62
N TYR A 334 2.46 -11.15 -17.60
CA TYR A 334 3.61 -11.74 -16.90
C TYR A 334 3.68 -11.21 -15.49
N VAL A 335 3.88 -12.09 -14.51
CA VAL A 335 3.88 -11.70 -13.11
C VAL A 335 5.05 -12.32 -12.33
N GLY A 336 5.68 -11.50 -11.48
CA GLY A 336 6.62 -11.91 -10.46
C GLY A 336 5.89 -12.20 -9.15
N VAL A 337 5.90 -13.45 -8.72
CA VAL A 337 5.21 -13.93 -7.51
C VAL A 337 6.20 -14.12 -6.37
N ASN A 338 5.96 -13.47 -5.24
CA ASN A 338 6.63 -13.72 -3.98
C ASN A 338 5.59 -13.92 -2.88
N ASP A 339 5.18 -15.17 -2.67
CA ASP A 339 4.17 -15.48 -1.65
C ASP A 339 4.81 -15.62 -0.26
N TYR A 340 4.68 -14.55 0.51
CA TYR A 340 5.14 -14.44 1.90
C TYR A 340 4.60 -15.54 2.82
N GLU A 341 3.42 -16.09 2.52
CA GLU A 341 2.81 -17.17 3.31
C GLU A 341 3.08 -18.56 2.71
N GLN A 342 3.83 -18.64 1.61
CA GLN A 342 4.22 -19.88 0.92
C GLN A 342 3.04 -20.82 0.61
N LYS A 343 1.87 -20.26 0.27
CA LYS A 343 0.69 -21.04 -0.16
C LYS A 343 0.77 -21.43 -1.63
N ILE A 344 1.53 -20.67 -2.43
CA ILE A 344 1.97 -21.06 -3.77
C ILE A 344 3.49 -20.84 -3.92
N PRO A 345 4.17 -21.52 -4.86
CA PRO A 345 5.57 -21.26 -5.17
C PRO A 345 5.80 -19.78 -5.55
N SER A 346 7.00 -19.27 -5.25
CA SER A 346 7.44 -17.97 -5.74
C SER A 346 8.15 -18.15 -7.07
N GLY A 347 8.11 -17.15 -7.96
CA GLY A 347 8.72 -17.29 -9.28
C GLY A 347 8.11 -16.42 -10.36
N LEU A 348 8.42 -16.75 -11.61
CA LEU A 348 7.86 -16.12 -12.81
C LEU A 348 6.65 -16.91 -13.30
N TYR A 349 5.55 -16.21 -13.54
CA TYR A 349 4.30 -16.77 -14.02
C TYR A 349 3.81 -16.01 -15.25
N ARG A 350 3.00 -16.68 -16.05
CA ARG A 350 2.24 -16.12 -17.16
C ARG A 350 0.76 -16.40 -16.94
N ILE A 351 -0.06 -15.38 -17.17
CA ILE A 351 -1.51 -15.45 -17.02
C ILE A 351 -2.15 -15.03 -18.35
N THR A 352 -3.06 -15.86 -18.86
CA THR A 352 -3.74 -15.64 -20.14
C THR A 352 -5.24 -15.85 -20.01
N ASP A 353 -5.96 -15.25 -20.96
CA ASP A 353 -7.33 -15.60 -21.32
C ASP A 353 -7.30 -16.91 -22.12
N GLY A 354 -7.81 -17.98 -21.54
CA GLY A 354 -7.73 -19.32 -22.11
C GLY A 354 -8.86 -19.63 -23.10
N ASP A 355 -10.01 -18.97 -22.98
CA ASP A 355 -11.21 -19.22 -23.80
C ASP A 355 -11.65 -18.04 -24.67
N GLY A 356 -10.97 -16.90 -24.56
CA GLY A 356 -11.18 -15.70 -25.37
C GLY A 356 -12.33 -14.82 -24.89
N ASP A 357 -12.79 -14.97 -23.64
CA ASP A 357 -13.90 -14.20 -23.07
C ASP A 357 -13.48 -12.83 -22.48
N GLY A 358 -12.18 -12.54 -22.46
CA GLY A 358 -11.57 -11.33 -21.94
C GLY A 358 -11.23 -11.39 -20.44
N GLU A 359 -11.48 -12.51 -19.77
CA GLU A 359 -11.03 -12.76 -18.40
C GLU A 359 -9.65 -13.42 -18.36
N LEU A 360 -8.98 -13.30 -17.22
CA LEU A 360 -7.66 -13.92 -17.02
C LEU A 360 -7.82 -15.01 -15.96
N GLU A 361 -7.74 -16.27 -16.38
CA GLU A 361 -8.01 -17.44 -15.54
C GLU A 361 -6.94 -18.53 -15.65
N LYS A 362 -6.26 -18.64 -16.81
CA LYS A 362 -5.19 -19.63 -17.02
C LYS A 362 -3.89 -19.11 -16.41
N VAL A 363 -3.46 -19.72 -15.30
CA VAL A 363 -2.21 -19.39 -14.59
C VAL A 363 -1.15 -20.46 -14.85
N GLU A 364 -0.03 -20.08 -15.45
CA GLU A 364 1.09 -20.96 -15.76
C GLU A 364 2.35 -20.49 -15.02
N MET A 365 2.94 -21.35 -14.19
CA MET A 365 4.26 -21.09 -13.61
C MET A 365 5.31 -21.40 -14.67
N LEU A 366 6.05 -20.38 -15.11
CA LEU A 366 7.13 -20.55 -16.07
C LEU A 366 8.42 -21.01 -15.37
N HIS A 367 8.71 -20.42 -14.21
CA HIS A 367 9.90 -20.77 -13.45
C HIS A 367 9.71 -20.54 -11.96
N ASN A 368 10.20 -21.48 -11.14
CA ASN A 368 10.20 -21.34 -9.69
C ASN A 368 11.49 -20.63 -9.23
N VAL A 369 11.36 -19.59 -8.41
CA VAL A 369 12.48 -18.92 -7.75
C VAL A 369 12.27 -19.04 -6.25
N ARG A 370 13.16 -19.77 -5.57
CA ARG A 370 13.04 -19.98 -4.14
C ARG A 370 13.27 -18.68 -3.39
N SER A 371 12.24 -18.21 -2.69
CA SER A 371 12.25 -17.07 -1.76
C SER A 371 11.50 -17.44 -0.48
N ARG A 372 11.85 -16.79 0.64
CA ARG A 372 11.17 -16.95 1.94
C ARG A 372 10.94 -15.63 2.69
N SER A 373 11.19 -14.49 2.04
CA SER A 373 11.16 -13.19 2.70
C SER A 373 10.66 -12.08 1.76
N ASP A 374 10.59 -10.85 2.29
CA ASP A 374 10.30 -9.63 1.52
C ASP A 374 11.36 -9.33 0.46
N HIS A 375 12.58 -9.86 0.57
CA HIS A 375 13.65 -9.69 -0.42
C HIS A 375 13.62 -10.80 -1.46
N GLY A 376 12.49 -10.91 -2.17
CA GLY A 376 12.13 -12.05 -2.98
C GLY A 376 12.06 -11.76 -4.47
N VAL A 377 11.06 -12.31 -5.14
CA VAL A 377 10.74 -12.00 -6.53
C VAL A 377 9.90 -10.71 -6.58
N HIS A 378 10.28 -9.76 -7.43
CA HIS A 378 9.58 -8.47 -7.50
C HIS A 378 9.04 -8.19 -8.90
N ALA A 379 9.71 -7.34 -9.68
CA ALA A 379 9.25 -6.90 -11.00
C ALA A 379 9.62 -7.83 -12.16
N VAL A 380 8.84 -7.69 -13.23
CA VAL A 380 9.11 -8.26 -14.55
C VAL A 380 9.05 -7.11 -15.56
N VAL A 381 10.10 -6.92 -16.35
CA VAL A 381 10.26 -5.76 -17.23
C VAL A 381 10.58 -6.23 -18.65
N PRO A 382 9.82 -5.83 -19.69
CA PRO A 382 10.13 -6.20 -21.06
C PRO A 382 11.42 -5.53 -21.55
N SER A 383 12.21 -6.25 -22.34
CA SER A 383 13.37 -5.67 -23.01
C SER A 383 12.94 -4.67 -24.09
N PRO A 384 13.72 -3.60 -24.35
CA PRO A 384 13.37 -2.60 -25.37
C PRO A 384 13.22 -3.18 -26.78
N ASP A 385 13.93 -4.26 -27.09
CA ASP A 385 13.84 -4.95 -28.39
C ASP A 385 12.62 -5.87 -28.53
N GLY A 386 11.82 -6.02 -27.45
CA GLY A 386 10.61 -6.84 -27.44
C GLY A 386 10.87 -8.34 -27.58
N LYS A 387 12.06 -8.83 -27.22
CA LYS A 387 12.43 -10.26 -27.38
C LYS A 387 12.56 -11.02 -26.07
N SER A 388 12.72 -10.33 -24.95
CA SER A 388 12.99 -10.95 -23.65
C SER A 388 12.32 -10.18 -22.52
N LEU A 389 12.37 -10.76 -21.32
CA LEU A 389 11.94 -10.17 -20.06
C LEU A 389 13.15 -10.04 -19.14
N PHE A 390 13.08 -9.10 -18.22
CA PHE A 390 14.01 -8.93 -17.12
C PHE A 390 13.28 -9.23 -15.81
N LEU A 391 13.70 -10.28 -15.09
CA LEU A 391 13.15 -10.64 -13.79
C LEU A 391 14.01 -10.01 -12.69
N ILE A 392 13.39 -9.20 -11.84
CA ILE A 392 14.04 -8.46 -10.76
C ILE A 392 13.88 -9.22 -9.44
N THR A 393 14.99 -9.49 -8.75
CA THR A 393 14.99 -10.25 -7.50
C THR A 393 15.86 -9.65 -6.41
N GLY A 394 15.40 -9.78 -5.17
CA GLY A 394 16.16 -9.42 -3.97
C GLY A 394 17.19 -10.49 -3.58
N ASN A 395 18.03 -10.14 -2.62
CA ASN A 395 19.16 -10.94 -2.14
C ASN A 395 18.82 -12.17 -1.30
N ASN A 396 17.53 -12.45 -1.07
CA ASN A 396 17.09 -13.68 -0.40
C ASN A 396 16.48 -14.69 -1.38
N THR A 397 16.65 -14.45 -2.68
CA THR A 397 16.37 -15.45 -3.71
C THR A 397 17.56 -16.39 -3.88
N THR A 398 17.28 -17.67 -4.09
CA THR A 398 18.31 -18.63 -4.54
C THR A 398 18.37 -18.59 -6.06
N PRO A 399 19.54 -18.36 -6.68
CA PRO A 399 19.66 -18.36 -8.13
C PRO A 399 19.23 -19.71 -8.73
N PRO A 400 18.48 -19.72 -9.84
CA PRO A 400 18.24 -20.95 -10.59
C PRO A 400 19.54 -21.40 -11.28
N LYS A 401 19.47 -22.51 -12.03
CA LYS A 401 20.55 -22.86 -12.95
C LYS A 401 20.69 -21.73 -13.99
N LEU A 402 21.86 -21.12 -14.05
CA LEU A 402 22.16 -20.04 -14.98
C LEU A 402 22.65 -20.58 -16.32
N GLU A 403 22.29 -19.89 -17.39
CA GLU A 403 22.82 -20.15 -18.73
C GLU A 403 24.32 -19.81 -18.79
N ALA A 404 25.07 -20.59 -19.59
CA ALA A 404 26.49 -20.33 -19.83
C ALA A 404 26.73 -18.95 -20.47
N THR A 405 25.73 -18.43 -21.16
CA THR A 405 25.71 -17.09 -21.78
C THR A 405 25.44 -15.94 -20.80
N SER A 406 25.33 -16.22 -19.50
CA SER A 406 25.14 -15.19 -18.47
C SER A 406 26.27 -14.15 -18.49
N PRO A 407 25.95 -12.85 -18.63
CA PRO A 407 26.95 -11.80 -18.52
C PRO A 407 27.66 -11.75 -17.16
N VAL A 408 26.92 -12.02 -16.07
CA VAL A 408 27.50 -12.20 -14.74
C VAL A 408 28.22 -13.55 -14.70
N ARG A 409 29.54 -13.50 -14.64
CA ARG A 409 30.36 -14.70 -14.46
C ARG A 409 30.23 -15.20 -13.01
N GLN A 410 30.21 -16.53 -12.82
CA GLN A 410 30.09 -17.17 -11.51
C GLN A 410 31.42 -17.16 -10.72
N VAL A 411 32.00 -15.98 -10.56
CA VAL A 411 33.23 -15.71 -9.78
C VAL A 411 32.87 -15.04 -8.45
N TRP A 412 31.98 -15.70 -7.70
CA TRP A 412 31.35 -15.14 -6.49
C TRP A 412 32.17 -15.35 -5.20
N GLY A 413 33.45 -15.67 -5.35
CA GLY A 413 34.37 -15.79 -4.23
C GLY A 413 34.34 -14.58 -3.31
N GLU A 414 34.14 -14.84 -2.03
CA GLU A 414 34.31 -13.86 -0.97
C GLU A 414 35.60 -14.19 -0.23
N ASP A 415 36.57 -13.28 -0.34
CA ASP A 415 37.82 -13.35 0.41
C ASP A 415 37.88 -12.15 1.36
N HIS A 416 37.68 -12.44 2.64
CA HIS A 416 37.73 -11.44 3.70
C HIS A 416 38.87 -11.78 4.65
N LEU A 417 39.79 -10.84 4.83
CA LEU A 417 40.90 -10.99 5.77
C LEU A 417 40.42 -11.21 7.23
N LEU A 418 39.29 -10.59 7.59
CA LEU A 418 38.63 -10.74 8.88
C LEU A 418 37.26 -11.39 8.70
N PRO A 419 36.79 -12.23 9.64
CA PRO A 419 35.42 -12.75 9.58
C PRO A 419 34.40 -11.63 9.41
N SER A 420 33.46 -11.81 8.47
CA SER A 420 32.39 -10.82 8.29
C SER A 420 31.58 -10.71 9.58
N MET A 421 31.39 -9.48 10.05
CA MET A 421 30.45 -9.18 11.12
C MET A 421 29.05 -9.20 10.53
N PRO A 422 28.17 -10.14 10.91
CA PRO A 422 26.82 -10.20 10.37
C PRO A 422 26.02 -8.96 10.81
N ASP A 423 24.96 -8.65 10.06
CA ASP A 423 24.05 -7.54 10.39
C ASP A 423 23.59 -7.61 11.86
N GLY A 424 23.45 -6.46 12.53
CA GLY A 424 23.25 -6.39 13.99
C GLY A 424 21.99 -7.11 14.54
N ARG A 425 21.03 -7.47 13.69
CA ARG A 425 19.84 -8.29 14.03
C ARG A 425 19.86 -9.70 13.44
N GLY A 426 20.97 -10.12 12.85
CA GLY A 426 21.12 -11.42 12.19
C GLY A 426 20.41 -11.53 10.84
N HIS A 427 20.02 -10.40 10.23
CA HIS A 427 19.47 -10.39 8.88
C HIS A 427 20.47 -11.00 7.90
N ASN A 428 20.02 -11.92 7.04
CA ASN A 428 20.80 -12.65 6.02
C ASN A 428 22.11 -13.26 6.54
N ARG A 429 22.17 -13.60 7.84
CA ARG A 429 23.36 -14.20 8.45
C ARG A 429 23.73 -15.49 7.70
N GLY A 430 24.96 -15.51 7.16
CA GLY A 430 25.49 -16.66 6.41
C GLY A 430 25.05 -16.74 4.95
N VAL A 431 24.30 -15.75 4.43
CA VAL A 431 24.04 -15.63 3.00
C VAL A 431 25.27 -15.00 2.34
N LEU A 432 25.83 -15.70 1.36
CA LEU A 432 26.95 -15.25 0.54
C LEU A 432 26.43 -14.68 -0.78
N ALA A 433 27.32 -14.01 -1.50
CA ALA A 433 27.13 -13.62 -2.87
C ALA A 433 26.85 -14.83 -3.76
N PRO A 434 26.08 -14.63 -4.84
CA PRO A 434 25.52 -13.38 -5.29
C PRO A 434 24.23 -13.05 -4.51
N GLY A 435 24.07 -11.80 -4.12
CA GLY A 435 22.79 -11.30 -3.63
C GLY A 435 22.23 -10.27 -4.59
N GLY A 436 20.91 -10.32 -4.77
CA GLY A 436 20.13 -9.41 -5.59
C GLY A 436 20.53 -9.55 -7.04
N ILE A 437 19.68 -10.17 -7.86
CA ILE A 437 20.03 -10.50 -9.23
C ILE A 437 18.92 -10.01 -10.16
N ILE A 438 19.35 -9.42 -11.26
CA ILE A 438 18.51 -9.14 -12.41
C ILE A 438 18.81 -10.21 -13.44
N TYR A 439 17.80 -10.99 -13.82
CA TYR A 439 17.91 -12.01 -14.86
C TYR A 439 17.35 -11.50 -16.17
N ARG A 440 18.02 -11.78 -17.29
CA ARG A 440 17.39 -11.76 -18.61
C ARG A 440 16.79 -13.13 -18.89
N VAL A 441 15.53 -13.16 -19.29
CA VAL A 441 14.70 -14.37 -19.41
C VAL A 441 13.97 -14.35 -20.75
N ASP A 442 13.84 -15.50 -21.41
CA ASP A 442 12.96 -15.63 -22.57
C ASP A 442 11.48 -15.60 -22.16
N PRO A 443 10.55 -15.24 -23.07
CA PRO A 443 9.11 -15.21 -22.78
C PRO A 443 8.55 -16.56 -22.31
N GLU A 444 9.22 -17.67 -22.62
CA GLU A 444 8.86 -19.02 -22.20
C GLU A 444 9.38 -19.37 -20.79
N GLY A 445 10.26 -18.55 -20.20
CA GLY A 445 10.86 -18.80 -18.89
C GLY A 445 11.76 -20.04 -18.82
N THR A 446 12.36 -20.42 -19.95
CA THR A 446 13.23 -21.59 -20.07
C THR A 446 14.71 -21.25 -19.94
N LYS A 447 15.12 -20.01 -20.25
CA LYS A 447 16.51 -19.55 -20.20
C LYS A 447 16.67 -18.42 -19.22
N PHE A 448 17.59 -18.57 -18.26
CA PHE A 448 17.91 -17.56 -17.25
C PHE A 448 19.37 -17.15 -17.34
N GLU A 449 19.61 -15.94 -17.81
CA GLU A 449 20.92 -15.33 -17.85
C GLU A 449 21.03 -14.32 -16.72
N ALA A 450 21.99 -14.49 -15.81
CA ALA A 450 22.26 -13.46 -14.81
C ALA A 450 22.88 -12.25 -15.50
N TYR A 451 22.09 -11.16 -15.62
CA TYR A 451 22.48 -9.95 -16.34
C TYR A 451 23.29 -9.01 -15.46
N ALA A 452 22.89 -8.83 -14.20
CA ALA A 452 23.60 -8.05 -13.19
C ALA A 452 23.32 -8.60 -11.79
N SER A 453 24.22 -8.33 -10.84
CA SER A 453 24.14 -8.84 -9.46
C SER A 453 24.69 -7.87 -8.42
N GLY A 454 24.65 -8.24 -7.15
CA GLY A 454 25.28 -7.47 -6.08
C GLY A 454 24.39 -6.42 -5.45
N PHE A 455 23.08 -6.57 -5.60
CA PHE A 455 22.08 -5.69 -4.99
C PHE A 455 21.62 -6.25 -3.64
N ARG A 456 21.05 -5.39 -2.78
CA ARG A 456 20.36 -5.87 -1.58
C ARG A 456 18.92 -6.22 -1.94
N ASN A 457 18.08 -5.21 -2.12
CA ASN A 457 16.66 -5.42 -2.36
C ASN A 457 16.16 -4.41 -3.38
N ILE A 458 16.23 -4.80 -4.64
CA ILE A 458 15.71 -4.06 -5.78
C ILE A 458 14.29 -4.54 -6.07
N PHE A 459 13.31 -3.65 -5.91
CA PHE A 459 11.90 -3.99 -6.11
C PHE A 459 11.48 -3.88 -7.58
N ASP A 460 12.13 -3.00 -8.34
CA ASP A 460 11.70 -2.68 -9.70
C ASP A 460 12.85 -2.14 -10.56
N ALA A 461 12.64 -2.08 -11.87
CA ALA A 461 13.59 -1.55 -12.83
C ALA A 461 12.90 -0.96 -14.06
N ALA A 462 13.55 -0.01 -14.74
CA ALA A 462 13.03 0.58 -15.96
C ALA A 462 14.13 0.90 -16.96
N PHE A 463 13.83 0.71 -18.25
CA PHE A 463 14.72 1.11 -19.35
C PHE A 463 14.49 2.57 -19.72
N ASN A 464 15.58 3.31 -19.94
CA ASN A 464 15.49 4.64 -20.55
C ASN A 464 15.40 4.53 -22.10
N ARG A 465 15.25 5.69 -22.76
CA ARG A 465 15.23 5.77 -24.24
C ARG A 465 16.48 5.28 -24.94
N ASP A 466 17.61 5.31 -24.25
CA ASP A 466 18.89 4.83 -24.79
C ASP A 466 19.03 3.30 -24.69
N GLY A 467 18.03 2.60 -24.13
CA GLY A 467 18.08 1.16 -23.88
C GLY A 467 18.87 0.78 -22.63
N GLU A 468 19.17 1.74 -21.76
CA GLU A 468 19.91 1.53 -20.51
C GLU A 468 18.96 1.22 -19.35
N LEU A 469 19.29 0.21 -18.56
CA LEU A 469 18.46 -0.25 -17.46
C LEU A 469 18.82 0.47 -16.16
N PHE A 470 17.81 0.91 -15.40
CA PHE A 470 17.97 1.51 -14.08
C PHE A 470 17.16 0.78 -13.04
N THR A 471 17.68 0.72 -11.81
CA THR A 471 16.96 0.18 -10.64
C THR A 471 17.21 1.04 -9.40
N PHE A 472 16.44 0.81 -8.34
CA PHE A 472 16.54 1.49 -7.06
C PHE A 472 16.84 0.47 -5.94
N ASP A 473 18.09 0.44 -5.49
CA ASP A 473 18.59 -0.55 -4.52
C ASP A 473 18.37 -0.07 -3.07
N ALA A 474 17.96 -0.97 -2.19
CA ALA A 474 17.67 -0.68 -0.80
C ALA A 474 18.92 -0.54 0.07
N ASP A 475 18.84 0.29 1.11
CA ASP A 475 19.87 0.39 2.14
C ASP A 475 19.80 -0.80 3.11
N MET A 476 20.71 -0.83 4.08
CA MET A 476 20.59 -1.66 5.27
C MET A 476 20.42 -0.73 6.47
N GLU A 477 19.19 -0.50 6.89
CA GLU A 477 18.86 0.55 7.87
C GLU A 477 19.53 0.31 9.25
N TYR A 478 19.90 -0.94 9.56
CA TYR A 478 20.62 -1.28 10.80
C TYR A 478 22.11 -0.96 10.75
N ASP A 479 22.67 -0.70 9.56
CA ASP A 479 24.05 -0.26 9.40
C ASP A 479 24.20 1.25 9.51
N PHE A 480 23.12 1.99 9.80
CA PHE A 480 23.22 3.44 9.93
C PHE A 480 24.33 3.84 10.92
N ASN A 481 25.18 4.80 10.52
CA ASN A 481 26.40 5.22 11.22
C ASN A 481 27.58 4.22 11.24
N THR A 482 27.54 3.11 10.49
CA THR A 482 28.72 2.25 10.30
C THR A 482 29.53 2.66 9.06
N PRO A 483 30.85 2.35 9.00
CA PRO A 483 31.68 2.64 7.83
C PRO A 483 31.26 1.92 6.53
N TRP A 484 30.43 0.88 6.63
CA TRP A 484 29.95 0.08 5.50
C TRP A 484 28.46 0.35 5.18
N TYR A 485 27.85 1.37 5.80
CA TYR A 485 26.51 1.81 5.41
C TYR A 485 26.51 2.21 3.93
N ARG A 486 25.43 1.84 3.24
CA ARG A 486 25.14 2.32 1.90
C ARG A 486 23.71 2.82 1.88
N PRO A 487 23.45 4.06 1.45
CA PRO A 487 22.10 4.56 1.31
C PRO A 487 21.36 3.82 0.20
N THR A 488 20.05 4.03 0.14
CA THR A 488 19.29 3.68 -1.04
C THR A 488 19.82 4.48 -2.22
N ARG A 489 19.87 3.88 -3.41
CA ARG A 489 20.62 4.46 -4.54
C ARG A 489 20.05 4.04 -5.88
N ILE A 490 20.06 4.96 -6.83
CA ILE A 490 19.75 4.68 -8.23
C ILE A 490 20.99 4.07 -8.87
N CYS A 491 20.81 2.95 -9.55
CA CYS A 491 21.89 2.20 -10.18
C CYS A 491 21.67 2.13 -11.70
N LEU A 492 22.70 2.44 -12.48
CA LEU A 492 22.77 2.10 -13.90
C LEU A 492 23.18 0.64 -14.04
N VAL A 493 22.26 -0.22 -14.46
CA VAL A 493 22.45 -1.67 -14.53
C VAL A 493 23.04 -2.04 -15.89
N THR A 494 24.36 -2.16 -15.95
CA THR A 494 25.08 -2.59 -17.16
C THR A 494 25.26 -4.10 -17.22
N SER A 495 25.59 -4.63 -18.41
CA SER A 495 25.87 -6.07 -18.61
C SER A 495 27.01 -6.54 -17.71
N GLY A 496 26.78 -7.59 -16.91
CA GLY A 496 27.76 -8.18 -15.99
C GLY A 496 28.01 -7.37 -14.71
N ALA A 497 27.22 -6.33 -14.44
CA ALA A 497 27.43 -5.44 -13.30
C ALA A 497 27.40 -6.17 -11.94
N GLU A 498 28.20 -5.66 -10.99
CA GLU A 498 28.25 -6.05 -9.58
C GLU A 498 28.15 -4.79 -8.72
N PHE A 499 27.19 -4.74 -7.79
CA PHE A 499 26.94 -3.58 -6.91
C PHE A 499 27.40 -3.78 -5.46
N GLY A 500 28.13 -4.86 -5.22
CA GLY A 500 28.98 -5.10 -4.06
C GLY A 500 28.23 -5.58 -2.82
N TRP A 501 26.92 -5.85 -2.87
CA TRP A 501 26.18 -6.34 -1.70
C TRP A 501 26.79 -7.62 -1.17
N ARG A 502 27.02 -7.66 0.15
CA ARG A 502 27.45 -8.82 0.92
C ARG A 502 26.83 -8.70 2.32
N ASN A 503 26.73 -9.78 3.08
CA ASN A 503 26.16 -9.72 4.42
C ASN A 503 27.03 -8.90 5.37
N GLY A 504 26.40 -7.98 6.12
CA GLY A 504 27.06 -7.18 7.16
C GLY A 504 28.28 -6.39 6.69
N ALA A 505 29.37 -6.49 7.44
CA ALA A 505 30.61 -5.76 7.16
C ALA A 505 31.33 -6.22 5.88
N GLY A 506 30.88 -7.30 5.23
CA GLY A 506 31.50 -7.81 4.00
C GLY A 506 31.25 -6.96 2.76
N LYS A 507 30.39 -5.95 2.84
CA LYS A 507 30.02 -5.07 1.74
C LYS A 507 31.24 -4.47 1.03
N ARG A 508 31.38 -4.70 -0.28
CA ARG A 508 32.44 -4.09 -1.11
C ARG A 508 32.24 -2.57 -1.28
N PRO A 509 33.16 -1.70 -0.84
CA PRO A 509 33.01 -0.26 -1.04
C PRO A 509 32.88 0.13 -2.52
N PRO A 510 32.17 1.22 -2.86
CA PRO A 510 32.03 1.68 -4.25
C PRO A 510 33.34 2.07 -4.92
N PHE A 511 34.47 2.20 -4.21
CA PHE A 511 35.76 2.49 -4.84
C PHE A 511 36.53 1.22 -5.27
N TYR A 512 36.06 0.02 -4.92
CA TYR A 512 36.68 -1.23 -5.36
C TYR A 512 36.47 -1.42 -6.87
N ALA A 513 37.54 -1.76 -7.61
CA ALA A 513 37.49 -1.84 -9.07
C ALA A 513 36.44 -2.83 -9.61
N ASP A 514 36.14 -3.90 -8.86
CA ASP A 514 35.13 -4.91 -9.19
C ASP A 514 33.73 -4.62 -8.60
N ASN A 515 33.45 -3.37 -8.28
CA ASN A 515 32.15 -2.89 -7.83
C ASN A 515 31.77 -1.62 -8.59
N LEU A 516 30.53 -1.51 -9.05
CA LEU A 516 30.01 -0.31 -9.70
C LEU A 516 29.28 0.59 -8.69
N PRO A 517 29.45 1.93 -8.77
CA PRO A 517 28.73 2.86 -7.91
C PRO A 517 27.28 3.02 -8.36
N GLY A 518 26.42 3.52 -7.46
CA GLY A 518 25.16 4.12 -7.89
C GLY A 518 25.42 5.42 -8.67
N VAL A 519 24.49 5.80 -9.55
CA VAL A 519 24.54 7.09 -10.25
C VAL A 519 23.99 8.23 -9.39
N LEU A 520 23.25 7.90 -8.33
CA LEU A 520 22.73 8.84 -7.34
C LEU A 520 22.40 8.13 -6.02
N ASP A 521 22.98 8.63 -4.93
CA ASP A 521 22.57 8.26 -3.58
C ASP A 521 21.33 9.06 -3.17
N ILE A 522 20.31 8.38 -2.64
CA ILE A 522 19.04 8.99 -2.22
C ILE A 522 19.05 9.26 -0.71
N GLY A 523 19.55 8.32 0.09
CA GLY A 523 19.50 8.36 1.56
C GLY A 523 18.82 7.12 2.16
N PRO A 524 18.46 7.12 3.45
CA PRO A 524 17.71 6.01 4.04
C PRO A 524 16.31 5.93 3.43
N GLY A 525 15.79 4.72 3.19
CA GLY A 525 14.48 4.56 2.59
C GLY A 525 14.14 3.10 2.27
N SER A 526 12.96 2.87 1.69
CA SER A 526 12.52 1.54 1.29
C SER A 526 12.00 1.58 -0.15
N PRO A 527 12.83 1.27 -1.16
CA PRO A 527 12.44 1.23 -2.57
C PRO A 527 11.27 0.28 -2.82
N THR A 528 10.30 0.72 -3.64
CA THR A 528 9.13 -0.11 -4.00
C THR A 528 8.78 -0.13 -5.48
N GLY A 529 9.18 0.89 -6.25
CA GLY A 529 8.85 0.99 -7.67
C GLY A 529 9.77 1.95 -8.42
N VAL A 530 9.92 1.71 -9.72
CA VAL A 530 10.77 2.49 -10.64
C VAL A 530 10.11 2.55 -12.00
N THR A 531 9.82 3.74 -12.51
CA THR A 531 9.23 3.89 -13.86
C THR A 531 9.66 5.20 -14.51
N PHE A 532 9.75 5.26 -15.84
CA PHE A 532 9.98 6.52 -16.55
C PHE A 532 8.67 7.24 -16.87
N GLY A 533 8.73 8.57 -16.96
CA GLY A 533 7.60 9.42 -17.34
C GLY A 533 7.17 9.37 -18.81
N TYR A 534 7.68 8.40 -19.59
CA TYR A 534 7.42 8.36 -21.03
C TYR A 534 5.93 8.21 -21.33
N GLY A 535 5.46 8.97 -22.33
CA GLY A 535 4.04 9.02 -22.68
C GLY A 535 3.17 9.88 -21.76
N ALA A 536 3.71 10.43 -20.66
CA ALA A 536 2.93 11.25 -19.75
C ALA A 536 2.60 12.61 -20.38
N LYS A 537 1.39 13.11 -20.14
CA LYS A 537 1.00 14.49 -20.46
C LYS A 537 1.53 15.46 -19.40
N PHE A 538 2.83 15.39 -19.16
CA PHE A 538 3.58 16.24 -18.24
C PHE A 538 4.55 17.13 -19.03
N PRO A 539 5.13 18.18 -18.42
CA PRO A 539 6.22 18.93 -19.05
C PRO A 539 7.40 18.02 -19.41
N ALA A 540 8.14 18.37 -20.47
CA ALA A 540 9.22 17.54 -21.03
C ALA A 540 10.22 17.03 -19.98
N LYS A 541 10.59 17.88 -19.00
CA LYS A 541 11.46 17.51 -17.87
C LYS A 541 10.93 16.30 -17.09
N TYR A 542 9.62 16.22 -16.87
CA TYR A 542 8.96 15.16 -16.11
C TYR A 542 8.58 13.94 -16.98
N GLN A 543 8.49 14.10 -18.30
CA GLN A 543 8.40 12.96 -19.21
C GLN A 543 9.73 12.18 -19.24
N ASN A 544 10.86 12.89 -19.17
CA ASN A 544 12.20 12.29 -19.21
C ASN A 544 12.71 11.82 -17.84
N ALA A 545 11.97 12.09 -16.76
CA ALA A 545 12.38 11.73 -15.41
C ALA A 545 12.20 10.23 -15.14
N LEU A 546 13.16 9.66 -14.41
CA LEU A 546 13.01 8.38 -13.74
C LEU A 546 12.29 8.63 -12.40
N TYR A 547 11.13 8.03 -12.21
CA TYR A 547 10.41 8.08 -10.96
C TYR A 547 10.86 6.94 -10.04
N ALA A 548 11.26 7.29 -8.82
CA ALA A 548 11.72 6.33 -7.80
C ALA A 548 10.84 6.44 -6.54
N LEU A 549 10.25 5.32 -6.14
CA LEU A 549 9.24 5.27 -5.07
C LEU A 549 9.86 4.77 -3.76
N ASP A 550 9.59 5.48 -2.66
CA ASP A 550 10.05 5.17 -1.30
C ASP A 550 8.86 5.02 -0.36
N TRP A 551 8.68 3.80 0.13
CA TRP A 551 7.59 3.41 1.01
C TRP A 551 7.72 3.98 2.42
N SER A 552 8.95 3.99 2.97
CA SER A 552 9.20 4.36 4.37
C SER A 552 8.95 5.84 4.63
N TRP A 553 9.36 6.68 3.69
CA TRP A 553 9.25 8.14 3.81
C TRP A 553 8.06 8.73 3.06
N GLY A 554 7.34 7.90 2.31
CA GLY A 554 6.20 8.29 1.51
C GLY A 554 6.53 9.34 0.46
N LYS A 555 7.56 9.03 -0.32
CA LYS A 555 8.13 9.93 -1.35
C LYS A 555 8.16 9.23 -2.69
N LEU A 556 7.72 9.96 -3.70
CA LEU A 556 7.95 9.68 -5.10
C LEU A 556 8.93 10.75 -5.58
N TYR A 557 10.15 10.35 -5.93
CA TYR A 557 11.17 11.25 -6.45
C TYR A 557 11.09 11.32 -7.98
N ALA A 558 11.26 12.50 -8.56
CA ALA A 558 11.64 12.63 -9.96
C ALA A 558 13.16 12.75 -10.04
N VAL A 559 13.80 11.76 -10.67
CA VAL A 559 15.25 11.67 -10.87
C VAL A 559 15.57 12.09 -12.31
N HIS A 560 16.41 13.12 -12.43
CA HIS A 560 16.82 13.71 -13.71
C HIS A 560 18.21 13.22 -14.07
N LEU A 561 18.27 12.35 -15.08
CA LEU A 561 19.51 11.75 -15.57
C LEU A 561 20.24 12.70 -16.51
N LYS A 562 21.57 12.71 -16.42
CA LYS A 562 22.46 13.43 -17.35
C LYS A 562 23.58 12.48 -17.80
N PRO A 563 23.78 12.28 -19.11
CA PRO A 563 24.88 11.48 -19.63
C PRO A 563 26.24 11.97 -19.14
N GLU A 564 27.11 11.03 -18.73
CA GLU A 564 28.51 11.29 -18.37
C GLU A 564 29.36 10.08 -18.77
N GLY A 565 30.30 10.28 -19.70
CA GLY A 565 31.03 9.17 -20.32
C GLY A 565 30.06 8.19 -20.98
N SER A 566 30.21 6.90 -20.67
CA SER A 566 29.35 5.80 -21.09
C SER A 566 28.21 5.50 -20.11
N GLY A 567 28.13 6.25 -19.01
CA GLY A 567 27.10 6.14 -17.98
C GLY A 567 26.33 7.44 -17.77
N TYR A 568 25.91 7.69 -16.53
CA TYR A 568 25.09 8.85 -16.17
C TYR A 568 25.48 9.39 -14.78
N THR A 569 25.26 10.69 -14.61
CA THR A 569 25.04 11.34 -13.31
C THR A 569 23.55 11.64 -13.17
N ALA A 570 23.09 11.92 -11.96
CA ALA A 570 21.70 12.33 -11.77
C ALA A 570 21.51 13.33 -10.63
N THR A 571 20.40 14.05 -10.70
CA THR A 571 19.85 14.86 -9.60
C THR A 571 18.44 14.39 -9.29
N LYS A 572 17.88 14.78 -8.15
CA LYS A 572 16.49 14.45 -7.78
C LYS A 572 15.75 15.65 -7.24
N GLU A 573 14.43 15.59 -7.36
CA GLU A 573 13.51 16.42 -6.60
C GLU A 573 12.35 15.58 -6.05
N GLU A 574 11.72 16.08 -4.99
CA GLU A 574 10.50 15.49 -4.46
C GLU A 574 9.34 15.79 -5.42
N PHE A 575 8.75 14.76 -6.02
CA PHE A 575 7.66 14.91 -6.97
C PHE A 575 6.29 14.77 -6.32
N VAL A 576 6.09 13.70 -5.52
CA VAL A 576 4.91 13.53 -4.66
C VAL A 576 5.39 13.12 -3.28
N THR A 577 4.85 13.75 -2.24
CA THR A 577 5.20 13.45 -0.85
C THR A 577 3.96 13.45 0.03
N GLY A 578 3.94 12.61 1.06
CA GLY A 578 2.86 12.63 2.05
C GLY A 578 3.22 11.85 3.30
N ALA A 579 2.51 12.12 4.40
CA ALA A 579 2.73 11.47 5.69
C ALA A 579 1.40 11.08 6.37
N PRO A 580 1.09 9.78 6.54
CA PRO A 580 1.76 8.63 5.90
C PRO A 580 1.43 8.58 4.39
N LEU A 581 2.33 8.06 3.55
CA LEU A 581 2.02 7.78 2.14
C LEU A 581 2.83 6.57 1.67
N PRO A 582 2.55 5.35 2.14
CA PRO A 582 3.35 4.16 1.83
C PRO A 582 3.20 3.75 0.36
N ILE A 583 3.88 4.46 -0.55
CA ILE A 583 3.76 4.28 -2.01
C ILE A 583 4.32 2.90 -2.37
N THR A 584 3.56 2.16 -3.16
CA THR A 584 3.90 0.79 -3.53
C THR A 584 4.29 0.66 -4.99
N ASP A 585 3.59 1.34 -5.91
CA ASP A 585 3.89 1.25 -7.34
C ASP A 585 3.26 2.41 -8.13
N ALA A 586 3.78 2.70 -9.33
CA ALA A 586 3.28 3.74 -10.22
C ALA A 586 3.43 3.39 -11.71
N ILE A 587 2.48 3.83 -12.53
CA ILE A 587 2.55 3.72 -13.99
C ILE A 587 2.14 5.03 -14.67
N VAL A 588 2.66 5.28 -15.86
CA VAL A 588 2.06 6.22 -16.81
C VAL A 588 1.03 5.47 -17.63
N HIS A 589 -0.23 5.91 -17.56
CA HIS A 589 -1.31 5.25 -18.27
C HIS A 589 -1.32 5.65 -19.75
N PRO A 590 -1.30 4.69 -20.70
CA PRO A 590 -0.96 4.96 -22.10
C PRO A 590 -2.03 5.77 -22.86
N GLN A 591 -3.30 5.73 -22.43
CA GLN A 591 -4.38 6.40 -23.17
C GLN A 591 -4.61 7.84 -22.72
N ASP A 592 -4.54 8.10 -21.41
CA ASP A 592 -4.80 9.44 -20.86
C ASP A 592 -3.51 10.23 -20.57
N GLY A 593 -2.36 9.55 -20.47
CA GLY A 593 -1.05 10.13 -20.15
C GLY A 593 -0.94 10.61 -18.70
N ALA A 594 -1.84 10.18 -17.81
CA ALA A 594 -1.74 10.49 -16.39
C ALA A 594 -0.87 9.44 -15.67
N MET A 595 -0.24 9.84 -14.57
CA MET A 595 0.41 8.87 -13.69
C MET A 595 -0.61 8.34 -12.69
N TYR A 596 -0.69 7.02 -12.54
CA TYR A 596 -1.46 6.36 -11.50
C TYR A 596 -0.49 5.74 -10.51
N PHE A 597 -0.75 5.88 -9.22
CA PHE A 597 0.05 5.21 -8.19
C PHE A 597 -0.81 4.61 -7.09
N THR A 598 -0.29 3.56 -6.48
CA THR A 598 -0.90 2.88 -5.33
C THR A 598 -0.13 3.17 -4.05
N ILE A 599 -0.85 3.13 -2.93
CA ILE A 599 -0.24 2.98 -1.60
C ILE A 599 -0.71 1.67 -0.98
N GLY A 600 0.06 1.12 -0.04
CA GLY A 600 -0.28 -0.12 0.64
C GLY A 600 0.92 -0.89 1.16
N GLY A 601 0.88 -2.22 0.98
CA GLY A 601 1.90 -3.15 1.45
C GLY A 601 1.89 -3.36 2.95
N ARG A 602 2.36 -4.54 3.39
CA ARG A 602 2.46 -4.95 4.81
C ARG A 602 1.14 -4.80 5.58
N ARG A 603 0.01 -5.04 4.89
CA ARG A 603 -1.37 -4.85 5.39
C ARG A 603 -1.71 -3.40 5.77
N ALA A 604 -0.92 -2.43 5.32
CA ALA A 604 -1.24 -1.02 5.48
C ALA A 604 -2.46 -0.62 4.63
N GLN A 605 -3.08 0.49 5.01
CA GLN A 605 -4.22 1.03 4.30
C GLN A 605 -3.86 1.38 2.86
N SER A 606 -4.60 0.81 1.91
CA SER A 606 -4.36 1.03 0.48
C SER A 606 -5.23 2.10 -0.14
N GLY A 607 -4.74 2.64 -1.25
CA GLY A 607 -5.44 3.63 -2.06
C GLY A 607 -4.89 3.68 -3.48
N LEU A 608 -5.73 4.12 -4.41
CA LEU A 608 -5.35 4.41 -5.80
C LEU A 608 -5.48 5.91 -6.03
N TYR A 609 -4.42 6.49 -6.60
CA TYR A 609 -4.33 7.91 -6.90
C TYR A 609 -4.02 8.14 -8.36
N ARG A 610 -4.37 9.33 -8.85
CA ARG A 610 -3.98 9.86 -10.16
C ARG A 610 -3.28 11.19 -10.00
N VAL A 611 -2.21 11.38 -10.77
CA VAL A 611 -1.46 12.63 -10.88
C VAL A 611 -1.61 13.17 -12.29
N THR A 612 -2.01 14.43 -12.41
CA THR A 612 -2.14 15.16 -13.68
C THR A 612 -1.41 16.48 -13.62
N TYR A 613 -0.93 16.95 -14.77
CA TYR A 613 -0.42 18.32 -14.89
C TYR A 613 -1.58 19.28 -15.19
N VAL A 614 -1.61 20.40 -14.47
CA VAL A 614 -2.62 21.47 -14.57
C VAL A 614 -1.99 22.86 -14.68
N GLY A 615 -0.67 22.94 -14.84
CA GLY A 615 0.05 24.19 -15.11
C GLY A 615 0.05 24.56 -16.59
N ASP A 616 0.80 25.61 -16.91
CA ASP A 616 0.78 26.26 -18.25
C ASP A 616 1.93 25.80 -19.17
N GLU A 617 2.85 24.97 -18.69
CA GLU A 617 3.95 24.43 -19.52
C GLU A 617 3.44 23.42 -20.56
N SER A 618 4.15 23.31 -21.69
CA SER A 618 3.79 22.37 -22.76
C SER A 618 3.84 20.92 -22.28
N THR A 619 2.79 20.16 -22.57
CA THR A 619 2.71 18.71 -22.35
C THR A 619 2.75 17.92 -23.66
N ALA A 620 3.27 18.53 -24.73
CA ALA A 620 3.52 17.81 -25.97
C ALA A 620 4.49 16.64 -25.70
N LEU A 621 4.24 15.49 -26.31
CA LEU A 621 5.09 14.32 -26.13
C LEU A 621 6.52 14.63 -26.61
N VAL A 622 7.50 14.29 -25.79
CA VAL A 622 8.91 14.40 -26.16
C VAL A 622 9.23 13.28 -27.14
N GLU A 623 9.92 13.61 -28.25
CA GLU A 623 10.33 12.64 -29.25
C GLU A 623 11.30 11.60 -28.68
N ASP A 624 11.19 10.37 -29.17
CA ASP A 624 12.06 9.26 -28.80
C ASP A 624 13.35 9.33 -29.64
N GLU A 625 14.26 10.24 -29.27
CA GLU A 625 15.60 10.28 -29.86
C GLU A 625 16.61 9.52 -28.99
N VAL A 626 17.27 8.53 -29.59
CA VAL A 626 18.40 7.83 -28.97
C VAL A 626 19.63 8.71 -29.07
N GLU A 627 20.27 8.99 -27.93
CA GLU A 627 21.45 9.84 -27.91
C GLU A 627 22.66 9.09 -28.49
N GLN A 628 23.30 9.67 -29.52
CA GLN A 628 24.57 9.16 -30.02
C GLN A 628 25.69 9.45 -29.03
N ASN A 629 26.19 8.43 -28.35
CA ASN A 629 27.27 8.54 -27.38
C ASN A 629 28.41 7.55 -27.71
N PRO A 630 29.57 8.03 -28.20
CA PRO A 630 30.71 7.17 -28.56
C PRO A 630 31.28 6.36 -27.39
N SER A 631 31.25 6.90 -26.17
CA SER A 631 31.72 6.19 -24.98
C SER A 631 30.77 5.04 -24.64
N ARG A 632 29.46 5.27 -24.74
CA ARG A 632 28.43 4.23 -24.58
C ARG A 632 28.56 3.14 -25.66
N ALA A 633 28.76 3.55 -26.91
CA ALA A 633 29.02 2.60 -28.01
C ALA A 633 30.27 1.75 -27.75
N THR A 634 31.33 2.35 -27.20
CA THR A 634 32.54 1.61 -26.77
C THR A 634 32.23 0.60 -25.67
N ARG A 635 31.46 1.00 -24.65
CA ARG A 635 31.01 0.09 -23.59
C ARG A 635 30.17 -1.07 -24.16
N HIS A 636 29.17 -0.79 -24.99
CA HIS A 636 28.33 -1.83 -25.61
C HIS A 636 29.14 -2.81 -26.47
N ALA A 637 30.13 -2.33 -27.21
CA ALA A 637 31.04 -3.18 -27.98
C ALA A 637 31.85 -4.14 -27.10
N LEU A 638 32.20 -3.74 -25.87
CA LEU A 638 32.85 -4.61 -24.90
C LEU A 638 31.87 -5.58 -24.25
N GLU A 639 30.68 -5.10 -23.88
CA GLU A 639 29.60 -5.92 -23.30
C GLU A 639 29.14 -7.02 -24.25
N ALA A 640 29.29 -6.82 -25.56
CA ALA A 640 29.05 -7.83 -26.58
C ALA A 640 30.01 -9.03 -26.50
N PHE A 641 31.07 -9.01 -25.68
CA PHE A 641 31.90 -10.19 -25.39
C PHE A 641 31.51 -10.91 -24.08
N HIS A 642 30.53 -10.40 -23.34
CA HIS A 642 30.13 -11.02 -22.08
C HIS A 642 29.37 -12.34 -22.33
N GLY A 643 29.60 -13.34 -21.48
CA GLY A 643 28.92 -14.63 -21.54
C GLY A 643 29.43 -15.60 -22.61
N HIS A 644 30.46 -15.25 -23.38
CA HIS A 644 31.02 -16.17 -24.36
C HIS A 644 32.49 -15.88 -24.69
N GLN A 645 33.15 -16.87 -25.30
CA GLN A 645 34.52 -16.76 -25.75
C GLN A 645 34.57 -16.18 -27.17
N ASN A 646 35.49 -15.25 -27.41
CA ASN A 646 35.74 -14.68 -28.73
C ASN A 646 37.24 -14.36 -28.89
N PRO A 647 37.91 -14.86 -29.95
CA PRO A 647 39.34 -14.61 -30.17
C PRO A 647 39.75 -13.13 -30.25
N GLN A 648 38.82 -12.22 -30.58
CA GLN A 648 39.07 -10.78 -30.67
C GLN A 648 38.90 -10.06 -29.32
N ALA A 649 38.28 -10.69 -28.31
CA ALA A 649 37.91 -10.03 -27.06
C ALA A 649 39.13 -9.44 -26.34
N ILE A 650 40.22 -10.21 -26.20
CA ILE A 650 41.45 -9.72 -25.55
C ILE A 650 42.04 -8.53 -26.30
N GLN A 651 42.10 -8.58 -27.64
CA GLN A 651 42.64 -7.49 -28.43
C GLN A 651 41.82 -6.19 -28.28
N VAL A 652 40.49 -6.30 -28.24
CA VAL A 652 39.58 -5.15 -28.15
C VAL A 652 39.49 -4.61 -26.72
N ALA A 653 39.43 -5.48 -25.71
CA ALA A 653 39.23 -5.11 -24.32
C ALA A 653 40.51 -4.61 -23.62
N TRP A 654 41.68 -5.18 -23.93
CA TRP A 654 42.92 -4.85 -23.20
C TRP A 654 43.29 -3.35 -23.20
N PRO A 655 43.18 -2.62 -24.33
CA PRO A 655 43.45 -1.19 -24.34
C PRO A 655 42.49 -0.37 -23.46
N GLN A 656 41.30 -0.92 -23.18
CA GLN A 656 40.24 -0.24 -22.43
C GLN A 656 40.37 -0.44 -20.91
N LEU A 657 41.29 -1.29 -20.44
CA LEU A 657 41.53 -1.50 -19.00
C LEU A 657 42.08 -0.25 -18.29
N SER A 658 42.66 0.70 -19.01
CA SER A 658 43.11 2.00 -18.46
C SER A 658 42.19 3.17 -18.86
N ASN A 659 41.02 2.91 -19.42
CA ASN A 659 40.09 3.98 -19.83
C ASN A 659 39.71 4.83 -18.60
N PRO A 660 39.68 6.17 -18.65
CA PRO A 660 39.27 6.97 -17.48
C PRO A 660 37.82 6.71 -17.05
N ASP A 661 36.95 6.31 -17.98
CA ASP A 661 35.59 5.90 -17.69
C ASP A 661 35.56 4.51 -17.03
N ARG A 662 35.07 4.48 -15.80
CA ARG A 662 34.98 3.25 -15.01
C ARG A 662 34.04 2.21 -15.60
N TRP A 663 32.94 2.62 -16.20
CA TRP A 663 31.98 1.68 -16.78
C TRP A 663 32.60 0.96 -17.98
N ILE A 664 33.42 1.67 -18.77
CA ILE A 664 34.22 1.07 -19.84
C ILE A 664 35.30 0.12 -19.27
N ARG A 665 36.06 0.53 -18.24
CA ARG A 665 37.05 -0.37 -17.62
C ARG A 665 36.42 -1.65 -17.07
N PHE A 666 35.27 -1.53 -16.41
CA PHE A 666 34.54 -2.67 -15.84
C PHE A 666 34.05 -3.63 -16.94
N ALA A 667 33.49 -3.10 -18.03
CA ALA A 667 33.08 -3.91 -19.18
C ALA A 667 34.29 -4.59 -19.84
N ALA A 668 35.41 -3.87 -20.00
CA ALA A 668 36.64 -4.44 -20.54
C ALA A 668 37.19 -5.59 -19.68
N ARG A 669 37.23 -5.41 -18.35
CA ARG A 669 37.66 -6.47 -17.43
C ARG A 669 36.73 -7.67 -17.51
N THR A 670 35.41 -7.45 -17.47
CA THR A 670 34.41 -8.53 -17.58
C THR A 670 34.54 -9.29 -18.91
N ALA A 671 34.78 -8.61 -20.03
CA ALA A 671 35.04 -9.25 -21.31
C ALA A 671 36.26 -10.19 -21.28
N ILE A 672 37.36 -9.77 -20.65
CA ILE A 672 38.56 -10.60 -20.45
C ILE A 672 38.28 -11.78 -19.52
N GLU A 673 37.53 -11.55 -18.44
CA GLU A 673 37.11 -12.61 -17.51
C GLU A 673 36.34 -13.71 -18.26
N HIS A 674 35.64 -13.45 -19.36
CA HIS A 674 34.95 -14.49 -20.13
C HIS A 674 35.84 -15.28 -21.11
N GLN A 675 37.14 -14.94 -21.22
CA GLN A 675 38.07 -15.60 -22.16
C GLN A 675 38.91 -16.70 -21.48
N PRO A 676 39.43 -17.69 -22.23
CA PRO A 676 40.32 -18.71 -21.67
C PRO A 676 41.56 -18.08 -21.04
N VAL A 677 41.85 -18.44 -19.78
CA VAL A 677 42.85 -17.77 -18.93
C VAL A 677 44.24 -17.85 -19.53
N GLU A 678 44.58 -18.98 -20.14
CA GLU A 678 45.85 -19.25 -20.81
C GLU A 678 46.15 -18.28 -21.97
N THR A 679 45.14 -17.60 -22.51
CA THR A 679 45.31 -16.64 -23.61
C THR A 679 45.76 -15.25 -23.14
N TRP A 680 45.71 -14.97 -21.83
CA TRP A 680 45.98 -13.62 -21.32
C TRP A 680 46.65 -13.54 -19.94
N ALA A 681 46.82 -14.66 -19.21
CA ALA A 681 47.44 -14.68 -17.88
C ALA A 681 48.85 -14.08 -17.86
N ASP A 682 49.74 -14.52 -18.76
CA ASP A 682 51.09 -13.97 -18.87
C ASP A 682 51.08 -12.47 -19.17
N LYS A 683 50.13 -12.04 -20.01
CA LYS A 683 49.95 -10.63 -20.35
C LYS A 683 49.51 -9.82 -19.12
N ALA A 684 48.68 -10.36 -18.24
CA ALA A 684 48.28 -9.70 -17.00
C ALA A 684 49.46 -9.58 -16.02
N LEU A 685 50.25 -10.65 -15.87
CA LEU A 685 51.41 -10.70 -14.96
C LEU A 685 52.57 -9.80 -15.41
N THR A 686 52.70 -9.58 -16.72
CA THR A 686 53.77 -8.77 -17.33
C THR A 686 53.33 -7.37 -17.76
N GLU A 687 52.06 -7.00 -17.54
CA GLU A 687 51.55 -5.66 -17.87
C GLU A 687 52.30 -4.59 -17.07
N SER A 688 52.78 -3.58 -17.77
CA SER A 688 53.64 -2.52 -17.21
C SER A 688 52.87 -1.22 -16.95
N ASP A 689 51.72 -1.03 -17.59
CA ASP A 689 50.80 0.07 -17.33
C ASP A 689 50.06 -0.18 -16.01
N PRO A 690 50.33 0.60 -14.94
CA PRO A 690 49.74 0.31 -13.62
C PRO A 690 48.21 0.34 -13.61
N SER A 691 47.60 1.16 -14.48
CA SER A 691 46.14 1.27 -14.57
C SER A 691 45.53 -0.01 -15.15
N LYS A 692 46.15 -0.56 -16.20
CA LYS A 692 45.72 -1.84 -16.79
C LYS A 692 46.04 -3.01 -15.87
N GLN A 693 47.22 -2.98 -15.25
CA GLN A 693 47.73 -4.06 -14.41
C GLN A 693 46.78 -4.33 -13.24
N VAL A 694 46.22 -3.30 -12.59
CA VAL A 694 45.25 -3.47 -11.50
C VAL A 694 44.01 -4.24 -11.98
N GLU A 695 43.39 -3.86 -13.10
CA GLU A 695 42.20 -4.54 -13.62
C GLU A 695 42.52 -5.95 -14.13
N ALA A 696 43.67 -6.14 -14.80
CA ALA A 696 44.10 -7.42 -15.34
C ALA A 696 44.46 -8.44 -14.25
N LEU A 697 45.19 -8.02 -13.21
CA LEU A 697 45.51 -8.88 -12.07
C LEU A 697 44.27 -9.18 -11.23
N LEU A 698 43.35 -8.22 -11.10
CA LEU A 698 42.06 -8.46 -10.45
C LEU A 698 41.22 -9.47 -11.22
N ALA A 699 41.16 -9.36 -12.56
CA ALA A 699 40.53 -10.37 -13.40
C ALA A 699 41.20 -11.73 -13.15
N LEU A 700 42.53 -11.82 -13.24
CA LEU A 700 43.26 -13.07 -13.05
C LEU A 700 42.93 -13.71 -11.70
N ALA A 701 43.02 -12.93 -10.62
CA ALA A 701 42.71 -13.39 -9.27
C ALA A 701 41.26 -13.86 -9.11
N ARG A 702 40.29 -13.20 -9.75
CA ARG A 702 38.87 -13.60 -9.67
C ARG A 702 38.59 -14.90 -10.41
N VAL A 703 39.27 -15.15 -11.52
CA VAL A 703 38.99 -16.29 -12.40
C VAL A 703 39.80 -17.53 -12.03
N THR A 704 40.99 -17.36 -11.45
CA THR A 704 41.81 -18.46 -10.92
C THR A 704 41.54 -18.67 -9.42
N GLY A 705 41.03 -17.68 -8.70
CA GLY A 705 40.77 -17.77 -7.27
C GLY A 705 39.97 -19.02 -6.86
N VAL A 706 40.44 -19.69 -5.81
CA VAL A 706 39.69 -20.76 -5.17
C VAL A 706 38.57 -20.12 -4.37
N CYS A 707 37.32 -20.55 -4.62
CA CYS A 707 36.17 -20.21 -3.79
C CYS A 707 35.66 -21.47 -3.09
N PRO A 708 36.19 -21.82 -1.90
CA PRO A 708 35.80 -23.04 -1.20
C PRO A 708 34.31 -23.11 -0.85
N GLN A 709 33.62 -21.96 -0.77
CA GLN A 709 32.20 -21.87 -0.43
C GLN A 709 31.26 -22.09 -1.63
N HIS A 710 31.75 -21.93 -2.87
CA HIS A 710 30.97 -22.11 -4.09
C HIS A 710 31.57 -23.15 -5.07
N ARG A 711 32.75 -23.69 -4.77
CA ARG A 711 33.40 -24.79 -5.51
C ARG A 711 33.26 -26.09 -4.73
N THR A 712 32.78 -27.13 -5.40
CA THR A 712 32.75 -28.51 -4.87
C THR A 712 33.90 -29.33 -5.45
N ASP A 713 34.09 -30.56 -4.96
CA ASP A 713 35.07 -31.53 -5.49
C ASP A 713 34.87 -31.86 -6.99
N ALA A 714 33.72 -31.49 -7.57
CA ALA A 714 33.43 -31.64 -9.01
C ALA A 714 33.90 -30.43 -9.86
N THR A 715 34.40 -29.36 -9.23
CA THR A 715 34.90 -28.17 -9.93
C THR A 715 36.33 -28.46 -10.42
N PRO A 716 36.71 -28.12 -11.67
CA PRO A 716 38.07 -28.31 -12.15
C PRO A 716 39.09 -27.70 -11.18
N ALA A 717 40.19 -28.41 -10.95
CA ALA A 717 41.29 -27.94 -10.12
C ALA A 717 41.83 -26.61 -10.70
N VAL A 718 42.14 -25.67 -9.82
CA VAL A 718 42.97 -24.52 -10.18
C VAL A 718 44.41 -24.97 -10.00
N ASP A 719 45.22 -24.71 -11.01
CA ASP A 719 46.66 -24.92 -11.05
C ASP A 719 47.43 -24.00 -10.10
#